data_AF-A0ABD2B537-F1
#
_entry.id   AF-A0ABD2B537-F1
#
_cell.length_a   1.000
_cell.length_b   1.000
_cell.length_c   1.000
_cell.angle_alpha   90.00
_cell.angle_beta   90.00
_cell.angle_gamma   90.00
#
_symmetry.space_group_name_H-M   'P 1'
#
loop_
_entity.id
_entity.type
_entity.pdbx_description
1 polymer ?
#
loop_
_entity_poly.entity_id
_entity_poly.type
_entity_poly.pdbx_seq_one_letter_code
_entity_poly.pdbx_strand_id
1 'polypeptide(L)'
;MDYATIVDQAIKQFYAAGNNEAHTWLLQVQASPEAWTFVWQLLDPSKSREVQFFAATTLHAKISKQWDEVPKNEYPVLRERLLSSIKQSNTPKFVLSKLCQALAAFLAHSNNDFESKDKEKSLVEELIEILPYDSPPKLELLLRVLSSIPGEFEMRQGVKRKVRDGLVSSWNKTIWLLQQVFASCNPNGQENDTLYLLGLECAFSWLKFGQLPLEISGQIYPYLLIAASHYAPNRENSHEDNTSSWEIVQDCLIMILTHPELHKRPQTLWEWARSLVTMAREHSGKYFCEILTAMGEAYSRTFLLALAGEGDATQKWTSEGLIELLLECSEQEGRYPTDETRSSIPFAFWFTLQDDLGTIDSPLESHALNALKPIYARLANALLRKSTLPSSPNESGDADERELFRCYRQDAADTLDYSYRVLGEDLLILLGQRLSEPLDNSEKWTDVESTLHAFEALSDRVGLGEFHYIPALMDLIVSRIPYDLYPGEVLACACSAMGAYAEWIGEHPDPWLERVLHLVTLGLWKGPITAPRASMALKDLTRECGAYLAPFAPSILNTIGRTLPNVTSEGGEGQRLMYAAGKLLNTLPTVEEQLTHLDATLGLCIMKIQELLKQPLFVARVAVTNQLKMATMFFSTLECPIGKAVLDGLLPIFNEIIVHPEWSQDNATLEAMHTCAQKSLSSLLHPETDARPLLSILSTSYKNWPHPAALNLLNQLVLLFGKDPDSIIWPVFAELSSITLGGIKACQSVHGDLSDWSDLMEAYLGLLAQICKKNGEMLLQVSDQIPDMLRCGITCLLLPEVGTAKAAACFLTHAIMQTPRLQDFIRPIGRELVFVILRCVGGEVPRNNLEPHAEVLLSLNKMCAAWMLEWLRVSLESQSGPAASDVDKEIFMRNVLRERTSRRRLYDALKDFSLKCRQKTIGL
;
A
#
# COMPACT_ATOMS: atom_id res chain seq x y z
N MET A 1 11.91 10.25 -50.14
CA MET A 1 10.84 9.35 -49.64
C MET A 1 9.94 10.20 -48.76
N ASP A 2 8.64 10.07 -48.94
CA ASP A 2 7.65 10.79 -48.13
C ASP A 2 7.79 10.36 -46.66
N TYR A 3 8.01 11.32 -45.76
CA TYR A 3 8.30 11.08 -44.34
C TYR A 3 7.16 10.29 -43.66
N ALA A 4 5.92 10.53 -44.08
CA ALA A 4 4.75 9.77 -43.63
C ALA A 4 4.84 8.26 -43.96
N THR A 5 5.51 7.89 -45.05
CA THR A 5 5.65 6.47 -45.45
C THR A 5 6.61 5.72 -44.55
N ILE A 6 7.66 6.39 -44.05
CA ILE A 6 8.63 5.82 -43.10
C ILE A 6 7.95 5.61 -41.74
N VAL A 7 7.17 6.60 -41.29
CA VAL A 7 6.41 6.52 -40.04
C VAL A 7 5.35 5.40 -40.11
N ASP A 8 4.62 5.27 -41.22
CA ASP A 8 3.66 4.18 -41.46
C ASP A 8 4.32 2.79 -41.34
N GLN A 9 5.51 2.61 -41.92
CA GLN A 9 6.27 1.35 -41.79
C GLN A 9 6.72 1.07 -40.36
N ALA A 10 7.21 2.08 -39.64
CA ALA A 10 7.65 1.94 -38.26
C ALA A 10 6.49 1.58 -37.31
N ILE A 11 5.31 2.17 -37.51
CA ILE A 11 4.10 1.83 -36.75
C ILE A 11 3.73 0.37 -36.99
N LYS A 12 3.69 -0.07 -38.25
CA LYS A 12 3.39 -1.47 -38.58
C LYS A 12 4.40 -2.44 -37.96
N GLN A 13 5.68 -2.11 -37.94
CA GLN A 13 6.71 -2.91 -37.29
C GLN A 13 6.51 -2.97 -35.77
N PHE A 14 6.17 -1.85 -35.13
CA PHE A 14 5.89 -1.81 -33.70
C PHE A 14 4.69 -2.69 -33.33
N TYR A 15 3.56 -2.57 -34.04
CA TYR A 15 2.36 -3.37 -33.76
C TYR A 15 2.53 -4.87 -34.13
N ALA A 16 3.39 -5.21 -35.09
CA ALA A 16 3.63 -6.60 -35.48
C ALA A 16 4.62 -7.33 -34.55
N ALA A 17 5.63 -6.64 -34.02
CA ALA A 17 6.77 -7.27 -33.34
C ALA A 17 7.07 -6.73 -31.93
N GLY A 18 6.37 -5.70 -31.45
CA GLY A 18 6.60 -5.12 -30.12
C GLY A 18 8.00 -4.52 -29.94
N ASN A 19 8.59 -3.98 -31.02
CA ASN A 19 9.98 -3.52 -31.01
C ASN A 19 10.17 -2.23 -30.19
N ASN A 20 10.95 -2.30 -29.11
CA ASN A 20 11.29 -1.16 -28.24
C ASN A 20 12.06 -0.03 -28.94
N GLU A 21 12.89 -0.35 -29.93
CA GLU A 21 13.63 0.66 -30.71
C GLU A 21 12.67 1.48 -31.57
N ALA A 22 11.72 0.79 -32.23
CA ALA A 22 10.67 1.44 -33.01
C ALA A 22 9.77 2.30 -32.11
N HIS A 23 9.42 1.83 -30.91
CA HIS A 23 8.65 2.61 -29.93
C HIS A 23 9.37 3.90 -29.52
N THR A 24 10.65 3.80 -29.16
CA THR A 24 11.47 4.95 -28.74
C THR A 24 11.61 5.97 -29.87
N TRP A 25 11.83 5.50 -31.10
CA TRP A 25 11.88 6.35 -32.28
C TRP A 25 10.52 7.02 -32.57
N LEU A 26 9.41 6.29 -32.46
CA LEU A 26 8.07 6.85 -32.66
C LEU A 26 7.73 7.92 -31.62
N LEU A 27 8.20 7.80 -30.37
CA LEU A 27 8.05 8.84 -29.35
C LEU A 27 8.82 10.12 -29.71
N GLN A 28 10.05 9.99 -30.23
CA GLN A 28 10.83 11.12 -30.72
C GLN A 28 10.15 11.80 -31.91
N VAL A 29 9.63 11.00 -32.86
CA VAL A 29 8.87 11.50 -34.01
C VAL A 29 7.59 12.19 -33.56
N GLN A 30 6.88 11.66 -32.56
CA GLN A 30 5.69 12.29 -31.99
C GLN A 30 5.98 13.67 -31.39
N ALA A 31 7.16 13.85 -30.78
CA ALA A 31 7.59 15.12 -30.20
C ALA A 31 8.11 16.13 -31.25
N SER A 32 8.54 15.66 -32.42
CA SER A 32 9.15 16.49 -33.48
C SER A 32 8.17 17.50 -34.10
N PRO A 33 8.62 18.69 -34.53
CA PRO A 33 7.74 19.69 -35.16
C PRO A 33 7.16 19.22 -36.51
N GLU A 34 7.84 18.30 -37.21
CA GLU A 34 7.37 17.72 -38.47
C GLU A 34 6.03 16.99 -38.32
N ALA A 35 5.71 16.53 -37.12
CA ALA A 35 4.46 15.82 -36.82
C ALA A 35 3.20 16.64 -37.09
N TRP A 36 3.23 17.98 -37.01
CA TRP A 36 2.08 18.81 -37.40
C TRP A 36 1.67 18.64 -38.86
N THR A 37 2.60 18.21 -39.71
CA THR A 37 2.44 18.11 -41.17
C THR A 37 1.99 16.72 -41.60
N PHE A 38 2.71 15.67 -41.17
CA PHE A 38 2.46 14.32 -41.68
C PHE A 38 1.27 13.63 -41.03
N VAL A 39 0.85 14.02 -39.82
CA VAL A 39 -0.27 13.39 -39.10
C VAL A 39 -1.57 13.37 -39.90
N TRP A 40 -1.83 14.40 -40.69
CA TRP A 40 -3.03 14.48 -41.54
C TRP A 40 -3.02 13.46 -42.68
N GLN A 41 -1.83 13.10 -43.20
CA GLN A 41 -1.68 12.07 -44.22
C GLN A 41 -1.84 10.66 -43.62
N LEU A 42 -1.48 10.49 -42.35
CA LEU A 42 -1.64 9.24 -41.61
C LEU A 42 -3.10 8.99 -41.17
N LEU A 43 -3.91 10.04 -41.05
CA LEU A 43 -5.35 9.96 -40.79
C LEU A 43 -6.18 9.56 -42.03
N ASP A 44 -5.56 9.39 -43.20
CA ASP A 44 -6.29 9.06 -44.42
C ASP A 44 -7.04 7.71 -44.30
N PRO A 45 -8.29 7.61 -44.80
CA PRO A 45 -9.09 6.38 -44.74
C PRO A 45 -8.44 5.15 -45.38
N SER A 46 -7.48 5.33 -46.30
CA SER A 46 -6.72 4.24 -46.93
C SER A 46 -5.66 3.59 -46.02
N LYS A 47 -5.32 4.23 -44.90
CA LYS A 47 -4.33 3.73 -43.93
C LYS A 47 -4.94 2.71 -42.97
N SER A 48 -4.08 1.94 -42.30
CA SER A 48 -4.54 0.95 -41.32
C SER A 48 -5.04 1.62 -40.04
N ARG A 49 -5.86 0.89 -39.28
CA ARG A 49 -6.49 1.34 -38.03
C ARG A 49 -5.48 1.81 -36.97
N GLU A 50 -4.34 1.13 -36.89
CA GLU A 50 -3.24 1.40 -35.98
C GLU A 50 -2.53 2.71 -36.33
N VAL A 51 -2.32 2.96 -37.64
CA VAL A 51 -1.69 4.18 -38.15
C VAL A 51 -2.58 5.40 -37.91
N GLN A 52 -3.88 5.26 -38.16
CA GLN A 52 -4.86 6.32 -37.87
C GLN A 52 -4.92 6.62 -36.37
N PHE A 53 -4.82 5.61 -35.51
CA PHE A 53 -4.80 5.80 -34.05
C PHE A 53 -3.53 6.51 -33.57
N PHE A 54 -2.36 6.13 -34.09
CA PHE A 54 -1.10 6.82 -33.80
C PHE A 54 -1.18 8.30 -34.21
N ALA A 55 -1.75 8.58 -35.39
CA ALA A 55 -1.92 9.94 -35.87
C ALA A 55 -2.86 10.77 -34.98
N ALA A 56 -4.01 10.22 -34.59
CA ALA A 56 -4.94 10.88 -33.68
C ALA A 56 -4.32 11.12 -32.28
N THR A 57 -3.55 10.16 -31.77
CA THR A 57 -2.82 10.27 -30.50
C THR A 57 -1.68 11.30 -30.57
N THR A 58 -1.00 11.37 -31.71
CA THR A 58 0.04 12.38 -31.97
C THR A 58 -0.55 13.78 -31.98
N LEU A 59 -1.68 13.98 -32.69
CA LEU A 59 -2.40 15.25 -32.71
C LEU A 59 -2.85 15.68 -31.31
N HIS A 60 -3.44 14.77 -30.54
CA HIS A 60 -3.82 15.04 -29.16
C HIS A 60 -2.61 15.44 -28.30
N ALA A 61 -1.52 14.68 -28.33
CA ALA A 61 -0.32 15.00 -27.58
C ALA A 61 0.31 16.34 -27.98
N LYS A 62 0.38 16.63 -29.28
CA LYS A 62 0.89 17.89 -29.85
C LYS A 62 0.06 19.08 -29.39
N ILE A 63 -1.27 18.99 -29.49
CA ILE A 63 -2.17 20.04 -29.02
C ILE A 63 -2.07 20.20 -27.50
N SER A 64 -2.09 19.11 -26.73
CA SER A 64 -2.12 19.19 -25.26
C SER A 64 -0.78 19.63 -24.66
N LYS A 65 0.36 19.21 -25.21
CA LYS A 65 1.71 19.43 -24.61
C LYS A 65 2.54 20.50 -25.33
N GLN A 66 2.38 20.67 -26.64
CA GLN A 66 3.25 21.48 -27.49
C GLN A 66 2.47 22.59 -28.22
N TRP A 67 1.52 23.19 -27.53
CA TRP A 67 0.63 24.23 -28.07
C TRP A 67 1.37 25.47 -28.57
N ASP A 68 2.49 25.81 -27.93
CA ASP A 68 3.30 26.99 -28.24
C ASP A 68 3.96 26.92 -29.63
N GLU A 69 4.02 25.73 -30.25
CA GLU A 69 4.52 25.55 -31.62
C GLU A 69 3.55 26.12 -32.67
N VAL A 70 2.26 26.30 -32.34
CA VAL A 70 1.23 26.73 -33.30
C VAL A 70 0.98 28.24 -33.19
N PRO A 71 1.21 29.02 -34.26
CA PRO A 71 0.91 30.45 -34.27
C PRO A 71 -0.59 30.73 -34.11
N LYS A 72 -0.96 31.77 -33.36
CA LYS A 72 -2.38 32.17 -33.14
C LYS A 72 -3.18 32.35 -34.44
N ASN A 73 -2.53 32.76 -35.52
CA ASN A 73 -3.14 32.97 -36.84
C ASN A 73 -3.62 31.66 -37.50
N GLU A 74 -3.04 30.52 -37.10
CA GLU A 74 -3.35 29.20 -37.67
C GLU A 74 -4.42 28.43 -36.88
N TYR A 75 -4.84 28.93 -35.72
CA TYR A 75 -5.88 28.29 -34.91
C TYR A 75 -7.19 28.04 -35.68
N PRO A 76 -7.70 28.96 -36.52
CA PRO A 76 -8.91 28.69 -37.32
C PRO A 76 -8.72 27.54 -38.31
N VAL A 77 -7.55 27.45 -38.93
CA VAL A 77 -7.21 26.41 -39.92
C VAL A 77 -7.08 25.06 -39.24
N LEU A 78 -6.41 25.01 -38.09
CA LEU A 78 -6.28 23.79 -37.29
C LEU A 78 -7.66 23.29 -36.83
N ARG A 79 -8.54 24.19 -36.39
CA ARG A 79 -9.92 23.89 -36.03
C ARG A 79 -10.69 23.28 -37.18
N GLU A 80 -10.67 23.90 -38.36
CA GLU A 80 -11.36 23.39 -39.54
C GLU A 80 -10.86 22.01 -39.97
N ARG A 81 -9.53 21.78 -39.90
CA ARG A 81 -8.95 20.47 -40.19
C ARG A 81 -9.40 19.39 -39.20
N LEU A 82 -9.34 19.66 -37.89
CA LEU A 82 -9.84 18.73 -36.86
C LEU A 82 -11.31 18.38 -37.09
N LEU A 83 -12.14 19.39 -37.35
CA LEU A 83 -13.57 19.18 -37.62
C LEU A 83 -13.80 18.37 -38.90
N SER A 84 -13.01 18.61 -39.95
CA SER A 84 -13.10 17.84 -41.18
C SER A 84 -12.77 16.36 -40.94
N SER A 85 -11.75 16.06 -40.13
CA SER A 85 -11.37 14.69 -39.76
C SER A 85 -12.43 14.01 -38.88
N ILE A 86 -13.02 14.73 -37.94
CA ILE A 86 -14.07 14.20 -37.05
C ILE A 86 -15.37 13.90 -37.82
N LYS A 87 -15.70 14.71 -38.84
CA LYS A 87 -16.92 14.55 -39.65
C LYS A 87 -16.80 13.47 -40.73
N GLN A 88 -15.63 12.84 -40.91
CA GLN A 88 -15.45 11.78 -41.90
C GLN A 88 -16.29 10.54 -41.54
N SER A 89 -17.15 10.14 -42.47
CA SER A 89 -17.91 8.89 -42.40
C SER A 89 -16.97 7.68 -42.40
N ASN A 90 -17.23 6.68 -41.54
CA ASN A 90 -16.49 5.41 -41.39
C ASN A 90 -15.19 5.46 -40.56
N THR A 91 -14.95 6.52 -39.79
CA THR A 91 -13.82 6.55 -38.85
C THR A 91 -14.02 5.53 -37.71
N PRO A 92 -13.02 4.69 -37.36
CA PRO A 92 -13.14 3.75 -36.25
C PRO A 92 -13.43 4.45 -34.91
N LYS A 93 -14.30 3.88 -34.06
CA LYS A 93 -14.77 4.52 -32.80
C LYS A 93 -13.63 5.00 -31.89
N PHE A 94 -12.56 4.22 -31.72
CA PHE A 94 -11.41 4.57 -30.88
C PHE A 94 -10.53 5.70 -31.48
N VAL A 95 -10.41 5.77 -32.81
CA VAL A 95 -9.74 6.91 -33.50
C VAL A 95 -10.59 8.17 -33.33
N LEU A 96 -11.91 8.04 -33.54
CA LEU A 96 -12.85 9.14 -33.36
C LEU A 96 -12.83 9.68 -31.92
N SER A 97 -12.78 8.81 -30.91
CA SER A 97 -12.64 9.21 -29.50
C SER A 97 -11.37 10.04 -29.27
N LYS A 98 -10.21 9.63 -29.83
CA LYS A 98 -8.97 10.40 -29.75
C LYS A 98 -9.03 11.74 -30.48
N LEU A 99 -9.70 11.81 -31.64
CA LEU A 99 -9.92 13.08 -32.34
C LEU A 99 -10.86 14.01 -31.55
N CYS A 100 -11.88 13.48 -30.88
CA CYS A 100 -12.73 14.25 -29.97
C CYS A 100 -11.92 14.79 -28.78
N GLN A 101 -10.99 14.01 -28.22
CA GLN A 101 -10.04 14.47 -27.19
C GLN A 101 -9.13 15.58 -27.72
N ALA A 102 -8.60 15.45 -28.94
CA ALA A 102 -7.80 16.50 -29.57
C ALA A 102 -8.60 17.80 -29.79
N LEU A 103 -9.87 17.72 -30.16
CA LEU A 103 -10.75 18.89 -30.27
C LEU A 103 -11.05 19.50 -28.90
N ALA A 104 -11.30 18.69 -27.87
CA ALA A 104 -11.46 19.17 -26.49
C ALA A 104 -10.19 19.89 -26.00
N ALA A 105 -9.01 19.34 -26.28
CA ALA A 105 -7.73 19.93 -25.93
C ALA A 105 -7.50 21.28 -26.62
N PHE A 106 -7.92 21.39 -27.90
CA PHE A 106 -7.89 22.63 -28.66
C PHE A 106 -8.79 23.69 -28.01
N LEU A 107 -10.03 23.35 -27.68
CA LEU A 107 -10.99 24.27 -27.04
C LEU A 107 -10.51 24.77 -25.66
N ALA A 108 -9.86 23.88 -24.89
CA ALA A 108 -9.27 24.24 -23.61
C ALA A 108 -8.10 25.24 -23.74
N HIS A 109 -7.30 25.15 -24.81
CA HIS A 109 -6.21 26.09 -25.08
C HIS A 109 -6.69 27.42 -25.66
N SER A 110 -7.60 27.39 -26.62
CA SER A 110 -8.10 28.59 -27.29
C SER A 110 -8.80 29.58 -26.35
N ASN A 111 -9.31 29.08 -25.22
CA ASN A 111 -10.00 29.88 -24.21
C ASN A 111 -9.13 30.30 -23.02
N ASN A 112 -7.85 29.92 -22.98
CA ASN A 112 -6.92 30.30 -21.91
C ASN A 112 -6.29 31.70 -22.10
N ASP A 113 -6.56 32.36 -23.23
CA ASP A 113 -6.14 33.74 -23.56
C ASP A 113 -7.04 34.76 -22.83
N PHE A 114 -7.16 34.61 -21.50
CA PHE A 114 -8.01 35.39 -20.59
C PHE A 114 -7.65 36.89 -20.47
N GLU A 115 -6.74 37.41 -21.31
CA GLU A 115 -6.47 38.84 -21.41
C GLU A 115 -7.51 39.57 -22.29
N SER A 116 -8.23 38.87 -23.18
CA SER A 116 -9.34 39.47 -23.91
C SER A 116 -10.61 39.50 -23.07
N LYS A 117 -11.04 40.69 -22.64
CA LYS A 117 -12.25 40.95 -21.84
C LYS A 117 -13.59 40.65 -22.54
N ASP A 118 -13.60 40.08 -23.75
CA ASP A 118 -14.76 40.09 -24.65
C ASP A 118 -15.45 38.73 -24.90
N LYS A 119 -15.08 37.64 -24.20
CA LYS A 119 -15.80 36.35 -24.34
C LYS A 119 -16.61 35.99 -23.11
N GLU A 120 -17.90 36.40 -23.10
CA GLU A 120 -18.93 35.91 -22.18
C GLU A 120 -19.41 34.48 -22.50
N LYS A 121 -19.05 33.92 -23.67
CA LYS A 121 -19.51 32.60 -24.12
C LYS A 121 -18.77 31.47 -23.43
N SER A 122 -19.50 30.48 -22.94
CA SER A 122 -18.94 29.24 -22.38
C SER A 122 -18.31 28.35 -23.46
N LEU A 123 -17.41 27.44 -23.06
CA LEU A 123 -16.80 26.44 -23.94
C LEU A 123 -17.84 25.59 -24.67
N VAL A 124 -18.94 25.27 -23.98
CA VAL A 124 -20.03 24.44 -24.50
C VAL A 124 -20.86 25.20 -25.53
N GLU A 125 -21.06 26.51 -25.34
CA GLU A 125 -21.76 27.34 -26.34
C GLU A 125 -20.93 27.48 -27.62
N GLU A 126 -19.61 27.67 -27.52
CA GLU A 126 -18.72 27.64 -28.69
C GLU A 126 -18.75 26.27 -29.38
N LEU A 127 -18.79 25.18 -28.61
CA LEU A 127 -18.90 23.83 -29.17
C LEU A 127 -20.23 23.57 -29.87
N ILE A 128 -21.37 24.03 -29.32
CA ILE A 128 -22.69 23.91 -29.93
C ILE A 128 -22.77 24.70 -31.24
N GLU A 129 -22.12 25.87 -31.32
CA GLU A 129 -22.01 26.64 -32.58
C GLU A 129 -21.20 25.88 -33.65
N ILE A 130 -20.16 25.14 -33.23
CA ILE A 130 -19.28 24.38 -34.13
C ILE A 130 -19.92 23.04 -34.58
N LEU A 131 -20.62 22.37 -33.66
CA LEU A 131 -21.30 21.09 -33.85
C LEU A 131 -22.77 21.21 -33.41
N PRO A 132 -23.66 21.74 -34.28
CA PRO A 132 -25.06 21.88 -33.94
C PRO A 132 -25.75 20.52 -33.83
N TYR A 133 -26.66 20.37 -32.88
CA TYR A 133 -27.31 19.10 -32.52
C TYR A 133 -28.56 18.79 -33.35
N ASP A 134 -28.69 19.36 -34.55
CA ASP A 134 -29.88 19.26 -35.41
C ASP A 134 -30.15 17.84 -35.97
N SER A 135 -29.18 16.92 -35.86
CA SER A 135 -29.32 15.53 -36.30
C SER A 135 -28.65 14.55 -35.34
N PRO A 136 -29.13 13.29 -35.23
CA PRO A 136 -28.59 12.29 -34.31
C PRO A 136 -27.08 12.07 -34.42
N PRO A 137 -26.46 11.95 -35.62
CA PRO A 137 -25.01 11.77 -35.73
C PRO A 137 -24.20 12.99 -35.27
N LYS A 138 -24.74 14.20 -35.42
CA LYS A 138 -24.07 15.41 -34.92
C LYS A 138 -24.18 15.52 -33.41
N LEU A 139 -25.33 15.15 -32.84
CA LEU A 139 -25.52 15.08 -31.39
C LEU A 139 -24.60 14.02 -30.76
N GLU A 140 -24.42 12.87 -31.39
CA GLU A 140 -23.45 11.85 -30.95
C GLU A 140 -22.01 12.40 -30.91
N LEU A 141 -21.58 13.10 -31.96
CA LEU A 141 -20.27 13.74 -31.99
C LEU A 141 -20.13 14.81 -30.90
N LEU A 142 -21.16 15.63 -30.71
CA LEU A 142 -21.21 16.66 -29.67
C LEU A 142 -21.04 16.04 -28.27
N LEU A 143 -21.81 14.99 -27.95
CA LEU A 143 -21.71 14.28 -26.66
C LEU A 143 -20.31 13.70 -26.44
N ARG A 144 -19.70 13.07 -27.44
CA ARG A 144 -18.34 12.51 -27.30
C ARG A 144 -17.27 13.57 -27.04
N VAL A 145 -17.38 14.73 -27.67
CA VAL A 145 -16.47 15.86 -27.40
C VAL A 145 -16.73 16.40 -25.99
N LEU A 146 -18.00 16.58 -25.59
CA LEU A 146 -18.36 17.00 -24.24
C LEU A 146 -17.81 16.05 -23.17
N SER A 147 -17.89 14.73 -23.36
CA SER A 147 -17.31 13.73 -22.45
C SER A 147 -15.79 13.83 -22.34
N SER A 148 -15.10 14.40 -23.33
CA SER A 148 -13.63 14.50 -23.34
C SER A 148 -13.10 15.78 -22.69
N ILE A 149 -13.95 16.79 -22.49
CA ILE A 149 -13.55 18.09 -21.93
C ILE A 149 -12.96 17.98 -20.51
N PRO A 150 -13.61 17.30 -19.54
CA PRO A 150 -13.12 17.28 -18.16
C PRO A 150 -11.68 16.75 -18.03
N GLY A 151 -11.33 15.69 -18.76
CA GLY A 151 -10.00 15.08 -18.72
C GLY A 151 -8.87 16.00 -19.19
N GLU A 152 -9.13 16.87 -20.17
CA GLU A 152 -8.13 17.84 -20.66
C GLU A 152 -7.83 18.95 -19.65
N PHE A 153 -8.79 19.30 -18.81
CA PHE A 153 -8.59 20.27 -17.74
C PHE A 153 -7.84 19.68 -16.55
N GLU A 154 -8.05 18.39 -16.25
CA GLU A 154 -7.35 17.68 -15.17
C GLU A 154 -5.84 17.56 -15.44
N MET A 155 -5.45 17.22 -16.67
CA MET A 155 -4.04 17.06 -17.07
C MET A 155 -3.19 18.35 -16.93
N ARG A 156 -3.83 19.53 -16.84
CA ARG A 156 -3.15 20.84 -16.90
C ARG A 156 -2.91 21.48 -15.53
N GLN A 157 -2.78 20.66 -14.48
CA GLN A 157 -2.79 21.06 -13.06
C GLN A 157 -2.09 22.40 -12.73
N GLY A 158 -2.87 23.25 -12.05
CA GLY A 158 -2.50 24.56 -11.53
C GLY A 158 -3.75 25.42 -11.42
N VAL A 159 -4.75 24.98 -10.63
CA VAL A 159 -6.11 25.56 -10.59
C VAL A 159 -6.06 27.03 -10.17
N LYS A 160 -5.91 27.91 -11.16
CA LYS A 160 -6.30 29.31 -11.03
C LYS A 160 -7.81 29.32 -10.87
N ARG A 161 -8.32 30.02 -9.85
CA ARG A 161 -9.74 30.16 -9.51
C ARG A 161 -10.65 30.46 -10.73
N LYS A 162 -10.14 31.20 -11.72
CA LYS A 162 -10.85 31.55 -12.96
C LYS A 162 -11.16 30.37 -13.90
N VAL A 163 -10.32 29.33 -13.94
CA VAL A 163 -10.56 28.14 -14.79
C VAL A 163 -11.74 27.33 -14.25
N ARG A 164 -11.93 27.34 -12.91
CA ARG A 164 -13.05 26.69 -12.24
C ARG A 164 -14.39 27.35 -12.59
N ASP A 165 -14.46 28.68 -12.60
CA ASP A 165 -15.70 29.39 -12.90
C ASP A 165 -16.19 29.11 -14.34
N GLY A 166 -15.25 29.06 -15.30
CA GLY A 166 -15.55 28.69 -16.69
C GLY A 166 -16.02 27.23 -16.86
N LEU A 167 -15.50 26.32 -16.04
CA LEU A 167 -15.91 24.91 -16.06
C LEU A 167 -17.30 24.71 -15.47
N VAL A 168 -17.64 25.41 -14.38
CA VAL A 168 -19.00 25.38 -13.79
C VAL A 168 -20.04 25.94 -14.74
N SER A 169 -19.71 27.04 -15.43
CA SER A 169 -20.53 27.60 -16.52
C SER A 169 -20.77 26.57 -17.64
N SER A 170 -19.71 25.87 -18.05
CA SER A 170 -19.78 24.83 -19.07
C SER A 170 -20.65 23.66 -18.62
N TRP A 171 -20.49 23.21 -17.36
CA TRP A 171 -21.30 22.13 -16.80
C TRP A 171 -22.79 22.44 -16.75
N ASN A 172 -23.18 23.67 -16.38
CA ASN A 172 -24.57 24.11 -16.41
C ASN A 172 -25.23 23.88 -17.79
N LYS A 173 -24.51 24.22 -18.86
CA LYS A 173 -25.02 24.07 -20.23
C LYS A 173 -25.03 22.60 -20.66
N THR A 174 -24.01 21.83 -20.27
CA THR A 174 -23.98 20.38 -20.52
C THR A 174 -25.16 19.68 -19.85
N ILE A 175 -25.46 19.98 -18.58
CA ILE A 175 -26.61 19.40 -17.86
C ILE A 175 -27.92 19.73 -18.54
N TRP A 176 -28.12 20.98 -18.96
CA TRP A 176 -29.31 21.37 -19.71
C TRP A 176 -29.47 20.53 -20.98
N LEU A 177 -28.39 20.34 -21.75
CA LEU A 177 -28.42 19.52 -22.96
C LEU A 177 -28.72 18.05 -22.63
N LEU A 178 -28.07 17.49 -21.61
CA LEU A 178 -28.30 16.11 -21.17
C LEU A 178 -29.76 15.88 -20.76
N GLN A 179 -30.40 16.82 -20.07
CA GLN A 179 -31.82 16.73 -19.75
C GLN A 179 -32.70 16.68 -21.01
N GLN A 180 -32.38 17.45 -22.05
CA GLN A 180 -33.10 17.38 -23.32
C GLN A 180 -32.91 16.00 -23.98
N VAL A 181 -31.68 15.48 -23.97
CA VAL A 181 -31.38 14.12 -24.49
C VAL A 181 -32.20 13.09 -23.74
N PHE A 182 -32.13 13.05 -22.40
CA PHE A 182 -32.84 12.08 -21.58
C PHE A 182 -34.37 12.23 -21.64
N ALA A 183 -34.90 13.43 -21.84
CA ALA A 183 -36.34 13.63 -22.02
C ALA A 183 -36.83 13.18 -23.41
N SER A 184 -35.98 13.30 -24.44
CA SER A 184 -36.31 12.93 -25.83
C SER A 184 -36.12 11.43 -26.13
N CYS A 185 -35.21 10.77 -25.42
CA CYS A 185 -34.90 9.36 -25.57
C CYS A 185 -35.59 8.56 -24.47
N ASN A 186 -36.59 7.74 -24.83
CA ASN A 186 -37.17 6.78 -23.90
C ASN A 186 -36.28 5.54 -23.84
N PRO A 187 -35.67 5.17 -22.69
CA PRO A 187 -34.85 3.96 -22.58
C PRO A 187 -35.65 2.69 -22.91
N ASN A 188 -36.98 2.70 -22.79
CA ASN A 188 -37.82 1.55 -23.17
C ASN A 188 -38.02 1.37 -24.70
N GLY A 189 -37.49 2.27 -25.54
CA GLY A 189 -37.62 2.20 -27.00
C GLY A 189 -36.32 1.80 -27.70
N GLN A 190 -36.34 0.73 -28.51
CA GLN A 190 -35.16 0.13 -29.17
C GLN A 190 -34.36 1.08 -30.10
N GLU A 191 -34.94 2.17 -30.61
CA GLU A 191 -34.28 3.03 -31.61
C GLU A 191 -33.42 4.17 -31.00
N ASN A 192 -33.53 4.47 -29.70
CA ASN A 192 -32.89 5.64 -29.07
C ASN A 192 -31.91 5.33 -27.92
N ASP A 193 -31.64 4.05 -27.66
CA ASP A 193 -30.81 3.60 -26.53
C ASP A 193 -29.35 4.11 -26.62
N THR A 194 -28.78 4.20 -27.83
CA THR A 194 -27.39 4.65 -28.04
C THR A 194 -27.15 6.11 -27.64
N LEU A 195 -28.10 7.02 -27.91
CA LEU A 195 -27.95 8.43 -27.51
C LEU A 195 -28.11 8.60 -26.00
N TYR A 196 -28.97 7.79 -25.38
CA TYR A 196 -29.14 7.78 -23.93
C TYR A 196 -27.84 7.34 -23.23
N LEU A 197 -27.23 6.24 -23.70
CA LEU A 197 -25.94 5.75 -23.19
C LEU A 197 -24.81 6.77 -23.36
N LEU A 198 -24.69 7.41 -24.53
CA LEU A 198 -23.71 8.48 -24.74
C LEU A 198 -23.95 9.69 -23.81
N GLY A 199 -25.21 9.96 -23.48
CA GLY A 199 -25.58 10.95 -22.47
C GLY A 199 -25.12 10.56 -21.07
N LEU A 200 -25.27 9.28 -20.69
CA LEU A 200 -24.78 8.74 -19.41
C LEU A 200 -23.26 8.76 -19.33
N GLU A 201 -22.54 8.34 -20.38
CA GLU A 201 -21.07 8.41 -20.46
C GLU A 201 -20.56 9.86 -20.31
N CYS A 202 -21.29 10.82 -20.90
CA CYS A 202 -21.01 12.24 -20.74
C CYS A 202 -21.21 12.68 -19.29
N ALA A 203 -22.35 12.36 -18.68
CA ALA A 203 -22.61 12.66 -17.27
C ALA A 203 -21.52 12.08 -16.36
N PHE A 204 -21.15 10.81 -16.57
CA PHE A 204 -20.10 10.11 -15.82
C PHE A 204 -18.75 10.84 -15.88
N SER A 205 -18.29 11.20 -17.08
CA SER A 205 -17.00 11.89 -17.25
C SER A 205 -16.94 13.24 -16.51
N TRP A 206 -18.05 13.99 -16.52
CA TRP A 206 -18.13 15.27 -15.82
C TRP A 206 -18.20 15.11 -14.31
N LEU A 207 -19.02 14.18 -13.82
CA LEU A 207 -19.16 13.92 -12.38
C LEU A 207 -17.82 13.46 -11.76
N LYS A 208 -17.05 12.64 -12.49
CA LYS A 208 -15.72 12.15 -12.06
C LYS A 208 -14.71 13.28 -11.78
N PHE A 209 -14.89 14.46 -12.38
CA PHE A 209 -14.02 15.63 -12.13
C PHE A 209 -14.14 16.18 -10.69
N GLY A 210 -15.19 15.82 -9.94
CA GLY A 210 -15.27 15.98 -8.47
C GLY A 210 -15.40 17.41 -7.91
N GLN A 211 -15.48 18.45 -8.75
CA GLN A 211 -15.49 19.87 -8.32
C GLN A 211 -16.75 20.65 -8.74
N LEU A 212 -17.84 19.97 -9.10
CA LEU A 212 -19.04 20.57 -9.68
C LEU A 212 -20.13 20.80 -8.61
N PRO A 213 -20.90 21.91 -8.67
CA PRO A 213 -21.95 22.19 -7.67
C PRO A 213 -23.12 21.20 -7.69
N LEU A 214 -23.62 20.85 -6.50
CA LEU A 214 -24.72 19.88 -6.34
C LEU A 214 -26.05 20.36 -6.94
N GLU A 215 -26.36 21.67 -6.86
CA GLU A 215 -27.58 22.24 -7.44
C GLU A 215 -27.76 21.88 -8.92
N ILE A 216 -26.65 21.84 -9.65
CA ILE A 216 -26.63 21.63 -11.10
C ILE A 216 -26.63 20.13 -11.37
N SER A 217 -25.73 19.39 -10.72
CA SER A 217 -25.60 17.94 -10.88
C SER A 217 -26.86 17.19 -10.43
N GLY A 218 -27.59 17.70 -9.43
CA GLY A 218 -28.82 17.08 -8.95
C GLY A 218 -29.98 17.09 -9.94
N GLN A 219 -29.93 17.93 -10.99
CA GLN A 219 -31.02 18.04 -11.96
C GLN A 219 -31.17 16.80 -12.88
N ILE A 220 -30.13 15.97 -12.97
CA ILE A 220 -30.16 14.72 -13.73
C ILE A 220 -30.52 13.51 -12.87
N TYR A 221 -30.61 13.66 -11.55
CA TYR A 221 -30.90 12.55 -10.63
C TYR A 221 -32.17 11.75 -10.98
N PRO A 222 -33.32 12.36 -11.30
CA PRO A 222 -34.52 11.61 -11.69
C PRO A 222 -34.33 10.76 -12.94
N TYR A 223 -33.52 11.24 -13.90
CA TYR A 223 -33.22 10.51 -15.13
C TYR A 223 -32.28 9.33 -14.87
N LEU A 224 -31.27 9.51 -14.02
CA LEU A 224 -30.40 8.42 -13.58
C LEU A 224 -31.17 7.33 -12.83
N LEU A 225 -32.16 7.73 -12.03
CA LEU A 225 -33.02 6.79 -11.33
C LEU A 225 -33.89 6.01 -12.34
N ILE A 226 -34.47 6.66 -13.35
CA ILE A 226 -35.16 5.95 -14.45
C ILE A 226 -34.21 5.01 -15.19
N ALA A 227 -32.99 5.44 -15.50
CA ALA A 227 -31.96 4.61 -16.12
C ALA A 227 -31.67 3.36 -15.27
N ALA A 228 -31.58 3.51 -13.95
CA ALA A 228 -31.33 2.41 -13.03
C ALA A 228 -32.44 1.35 -13.10
N SER A 229 -33.71 1.75 -13.19
CA SER A 229 -34.82 0.80 -13.36
C SER A 229 -34.75 -0.01 -14.67
N HIS A 230 -34.13 0.55 -15.71
CA HIS A 230 -34.04 -0.06 -17.03
C HIS A 230 -32.80 -0.95 -17.20
N TYR A 231 -31.62 -0.44 -16.83
CA TYR A 231 -30.34 -1.14 -17.01
C TYR A 231 -29.99 -2.07 -15.84
N ALA A 232 -30.73 -2.04 -14.71
CA ALA A 232 -30.52 -3.00 -13.62
C ALA A 232 -30.61 -4.45 -14.14
N PRO A 233 -29.63 -5.33 -13.83
CA PRO A 233 -29.58 -6.67 -14.39
C PRO A 233 -30.77 -7.57 -13.97
N ASN A 234 -31.86 -7.60 -14.74
CA ASN A 234 -32.99 -8.50 -14.46
C ASN A 234 -32.74 -9.92 -14.99
N ARG A 235 -33.30 -10.92 -14.29
CA ARG A 235 -33.16 -12.37 -14.61
C ARG A 235 -33.56 -12.75 -16.06
N GLU A 236 -34.30 -11.91 -16.78
CA GLU A 236 -34.86 -12.21 -18.09
C GLU A 236 -34.08 -11.60 -19.29
N ASN A 237 -33.18 -10.62 -19.08
CA ASN A 237 -32.50 -9.88 -20.15
C ASN A 237 -30.97 -9.81 -19.97
N SER A 238 -30.31 -10.97 -19.84
CA SER A 238 -28.84 -11.04 -19.78
C SER A 238 -28.21 -10.91 -21.18
N HIS A 239 -28.21 -9.70 -21.74
CA HIS A 239 -27.26 -9.33 -22.79
C HIS A 239 -26.01 -8.76 -22.11
N GLU A 240 -24.81 -9.24 -22.47
CA GLU A 240 -23.51 -8.76 -21.93
C GLU A 240 -23.36 -7.23 -22.04
N ASP A 241 -24.00 -6.60 -23.04
CA ASP A 241 -23.99 -5.15 -23.25
C ASP A 241 -24.62 -4.36 -22.09
N ASN A 242 -25.61 -4.91 -21.37
CA ASN A 242 -26.31 -4.22 -20.28
C ASN A 242 -25.45 -4.07 -19.01
N THR A 243 -24.44 -4.92 -18.81
CA THR A 243 -23.58 -4.87 -17.62
C THR A 243 -22.75 -3.59 -17.59
N SER A 244 -22.12 -3.24 -18.72
CA SER A 244 -21.32 -2.00 -18.83
C SER A 244 -22.17 -0.74 -18.66
N SER A 245 -23.41 -0.78 -19.16
CA SER A 245 -24.38 0.31 -19.01
C SER A 245 -24.84 0.51 -17.57
N TRP A 246 -25.06 -0.59 -16.83
CA TRP A 246 -25.39 -0.54 -15.41
C TRP A 246 -24.27 0.09 -14.58
N GLU A 247 -23.01 -0.30 -14.80
CA GLU A 247 -21.85 0.25 -14.08
C GLU A 247 -21.79 1.78 -14.19
N ILE A 248 -22.01 2.32 -15.40
CA ILE A 248 -22.04 3.78 -15.63
C ILE A 248 -23.15 4.45 -14.82
N VAL A 249 -24.36 3.88 -14.83
CA VAL A 249 -25.52 4.42 -14.08
C VAL A 249 -25.25 4.38 -12.58
N GLN A 250 -24.74 3.24 -12.11
CA GLN A 250 -24.41 3.01 -10.71
C GLN A 250 -23.39 4.03 -10.21
N ASP A 251 -22.29 4.22 -10.93
CA ASP A 251 -21.24 5.17 -10.57
C ASP A 251 -21.75 6.62 -10.58
N CYS A 252 -22.58 7.00 -11.57
CA CYS A 252 -23.18 8.33 -11.61
C CYS A 252 -24.06 8.58 -10.37
N LEU A 253 -24.87 7.60 -9.98
CA LEU A 253 -25.72 7.68 -8.79
C LEU A 253 -24.87 7.78 -7.53
N ILE A 254 -23.82 6.94 -7.39
CA ILE A 254 -22.89 6.99 -6.26
C ILE A 254 -22.24 8.39 -6.15
N MET A 255 -21.73 8.95 -7.26
CA MET A 255 -21.07 10.27 -7.24
C MET A 255 -22.01 11.42 -6.84
N ILE A 256 -23.28 11.39 -7.26
CA ILE A 256 -24.26 12.42 -6.89
C ILE A 256 -24.72 12.23 -5.45
N LEU A 257 -25.00 10.99 -5.05
CA LEU A 257 -25.51 10.69 -3.72
C LEU A 257 -24.44 10.93 -2.66
N THR A 258 -23.18 10.61 -2.90
CA THR A 258 -22.06 10.85 -1.96
C THR A 258 -21.49 12.27 -2.02
N HIS A 259 -22.15 13.18 -2.76
CA HIS A 259 -21.63 14.53 -2.97
C HIS A 259 -21.47 15.32 -1.65
N PRO A 260 -20.31 15.95 -1.38
CA PRO A 260 -20.02 16.59 -0.10
C PRO A 260 -20.97 17.73 0.30
N GLU A 261 -21.75 18.31 -0.61
CA GLU A 261 -22.73 19.37 -0.28
C GLU A 261 -24.12 18.85 0.11
N LEU A 262 -24.42 17.57 -0.10
CA LEU A 262 -25.77 17.04 0.10
C LEU A 262 -26.19 17.05 1.57
N HIS A 263 -25.25 16.88 2.51
CA HIS A 263 -25.53 17.02 3.96
C HIS A 263 -26.08 18.41 4.34
N LYS A 264 -25.81 19.45 3.53
CA LYS A 264 -26.32 20.81 3.75
C LYS A 264 -27.78 20.97 3.30
N ARG A 265 -28.35 19.96 2.62
CA ARG A 265 -29.71 19.97 2.05
C ARG A 265 -30.49 18.71 2.48
N PRO A 266 -30.89 18.63 3.76
CA PRO A 266 -31.51 17.43 4.32
C PRO A 266 -32.82 17.02 3.63
N GLN A 267 -33.63 17.97 3.16
CA GLN A 267 -34.87 17.66 2.43
C GLN A 267 -34.58 16.89 1.12
N THR A 268 -33.63 17.39 0.32
CA THR A 268 -33.22 16.73 -0.93
C THR A 268 -32.59 15.36 -0.66
N LEU A 269 -31.76 15.24 0.38
CA LEU A 269 -31.19 13.96 0.81
C LEU A 269 -32.28 12.92 1.07
N TRP A 270 -33.28 13.26 1.88
CA TRP A 270 -34.36 12.34 2.23
C TRP A 270 -35.28 12.01 1.04
N GLU A 271 -35.57 12.98 0.18
CA GLU A 271 -36.35 12.76 -1.04
C GLU A 271 -35.66 11.77 -1.99
N TRP A 272 -34.34 11.91 -2.17
CA TRP A 272 -33.53 11.03 -3.01
C TRP A 272 -33.34 9.66 -2.36
N ALA A 273 -33.02 9.61 -1.06
CA ALA A 273 -32.90 8.36 -0.30
C ALA A 273 -34.19 7.52 -0.43
N ARG A 274 -35.35 8.16 -0.24
CA ARG A 274 -36.65 7.51 -0.35
C ARG A 274 -36.90 6.98 -1.76
N SER A 275 -36.65 7.80 -2.78
CA SER A 275 -36.83 7.39 -4.18
C SER A 275 -35.94 6.20 -4.55
N LEU A 276 -34.69 6.19 -4.07
CA LEU A 276 -33.76 5.08 -4.27
C LEU A 276 -34.22 3.79 -3.56
N VAL A 277 -34.62 3.88 -2.28
CA VAL A 277 -35.10 2.72 -1.51
C VAL A 277 -36.36 2.13 -2.12
N THR A 278 -37.30 2.97 -2.56
CA THR A 278 -38.51 2.52 -3.28
C THR A 278 -38.13 1.80 -4.57
N MET A 279 -37.23 2.38 -5.36
CA MET A 279 -36.78 1.76 -6.62
C MET A 279 -36.09 0.41 -6.40
N ALA A 280 -35.20 0.33 -5.42
CA ALA A 280 -34.49 -0.90 -5.08
C ALA A 280 -35.46 -2.02 -4.66
N ARG A 281 -36.53 -1.69 -3.92
CA ARG A 281 -37.58 -2.65 -3.54
C ARG A 281 -38.39 -3.15 -4.75
N GLU A 282 -38.55 -2.33 -5.78
CA GLU A 282 -39.34 -2.68 -6.97
C GLU A 282 -38.55 -3.49 -8.02
N HIS A 283 -37.23 -3.29 -8.14
CA HIS A 283 -36.41 -3.79 -9.27
C HIS A 283 -35.23 -4.67 -8.83
N SER A 284 -35.44 -5.60 -7.89
CA SER A 284 -34.42 -6.51 -7.31
C SER A 284 -33.32 -5.80 -6.50
N GLY A 285 -33.58 -5.57 -5.21
CA GLY A 285 -32.73 -4.80 -4.30
C GLY A 285 -31.24 -5.17 -4.25
N LYS A 286 -30.90 -6.43 -4.53
CA LYS A 286 -29.51 -6.92 -4.58
C LYS A 286 -28.59 -6.17 -5.54
N TYR A 287 -29.10 -5.55 -6.61
CA TYR A 287 -28.28 -4.77 -7.55
C TYR A 287 -28.00 -3.36 -7.07
N PHE A 288 -28.87 -2.81 -6.23
CA PHE A 288 -28.75 -1.46 -5.70
C PHE A 288 -27.85 -1.37 -4.46
N CYS A 289 -27.33 -2.50 -3.97
CA CYS A 289 -26.59 -2.58 -2.71
C CYS A 289 -25.32 -1.71 -2.70
N GLU A 290 -24.62 -1.58 -3.83
CA GLU A 290 -23.42 -0.71 -3.93
C GLU A 290 -23.80 0.77 -3.77
N ILE A 291 -24.90 1.20 -4.41
CA ILE A 291 -25.42 2.57 -4.31
C ILE A 291 -25.93 2.85 -2.90
N LEU A 292 -26.68 1.92 -2.32
CA LEU A 292 -27.24 2.02 -0.97
C LEU A 292 -26.14 2.04 0.08
N THR A 293 -25.11 1.21 -0.08
CA THR A 293 -23.92 1.18 0.79
C THR A 293 -23.19 2.51 0.74
N ALA A 294 -22.86 3.01 -0.45
CA ALA A 294 -22.15 4.28 -0.61
C ALA A 294 -22.95 5.47 -0.01
N MET A 295 -24.27 5.51 -0.24
CA MET A 295 -25.13 6.53 0.36
C MET A 295 -25.23 6.38 1.88
N GLY A 296 -25.36 5.14 2.36
CA GLY A 296 -25.43 4.79 3.78
C GLY A 296 -24.17 5.22 4.52
N GLU A 297 -22.99 5.01 3.94
CA GLU A 297 -21.69 5.43 4.50
C GLU A 297 -21.54 6.95 4.52
N ALA A 298 -21.92 7.64 3.44
CA ALA A 298 -21.78 9.08 3.36
C ALA A 298 -22.65 9.83 4.40
N TYR A 299 -23.77 9.24 4.82
CA TYR A 299 -24.74 9.88 5.73
C TYR A 299 -25.23 8.97 6.86
N SER A 300 -24.42 8.02 7.32
CA SER A 300 -24.76 7.01 8.33
C SER A 300 -25.34 7.64 9.59
N ARG A 301 -24.73 8.70 10.13
CA ARG A 301 -25.24 9.47 11.26
C ARG A 301 -26.67 9.97 11.04
N THR A 302 -27.01 10.42 9.83
CA THR A 302 -28.34 10.96 9.53
C THR A 302 -29.41 9.87 9.55
N PHE A 303 -29.10 8.70 8.97
CA PHE A 303 -29.97 7.53 9.04
C PHE A 303 -30.09 6.99 10.47
N LEU A 304 -29.00 7.00 11.23
CA LEU A 304 -28.98 6.56 12.62
C LEU A 304 -29.86 7.44 13.53
N LEU A 305 -29.79 8.77 13.38
CA LEU A 305 -30.66 9.70 14.13
C LEU A 305 -32.14 9.52 13.81
N ALA A 306 -32.48 9.21 12.55
CA ALA A 306 -33.85 8.90 12.17
C ALA A 306 -34.37 7.61 12.82
N LEU A 307 -33.52 6.59 12.98
CA LEU A 307 -33.86 5.36 13.71
C LEU A 307 -34.01 5.61 15.23
N ALA A 308 -33.17 6.49 15.78
CA ALA A 308 -33.18 6.88 17.20
C ALA A 308 -34.41 7.73 17.60
N GLY A 309 -35.23 8.15 16.63
CA GLY A 309 -36.50 8.83 16.85
C GLY A 309 -36.48 10.35 16.66
N GLU A 310 -35.41 10.95 16.13
CA GLU A 310 -35.40 12.37 15.74
C GLU A 310 -36.09 12.63 14.39
N GLY A 311 -36.27 11.60 13.57
CA GLY A 311 -36.86 11.71 12.23
C GLY A 311 -38.38 11.62 12.21
N ASP A 312 -38.97 12.10 11.12
CA ASP A 312 -40.39 11.83 10.84
C ASP A 312 -40.62 10.35 10.46
N ALA A 313 -41.88 9.92 10.42
CA ALA A 313 -42.24 8.53 10.09
C ALA A 313 -41.73 8.08 8.72
N THR A 314 -41.59 9.00 7.76
CA THR A 314 -41.08 8.70 6.42
C THR A 314 -39.56 8.52 6.40
N GLN A 315 -38.82 9.34 7.14
CA GLN A 315 -37.37 9.25 7.30
C GLN A 315 -36.99 7.95 8.02
N LYS A 316 -37.75 7.58 9.06
CA LYS A 316 -37.59 6.30 9.74
C LYS A 316 -37.84 5.13 8.78
N TRP A 317 -38.94 5.15 8.02
CA TRP A 317 -39.24 4.11 7.02
C TRP A 317 -38.14 3.98 5.96
N THR A 318 -37.58 5.11 5.49
CA THR A 318 -36.48 5.11 4.52
C THR A 318 -35.21 4.51 5.12
N SER A 319 -34.87 4.84 6.36
CA SER A 319 -33.69 4.31 7.06
C SER A 319 -33.82 2.80 7.31
N GLU A 320 -34.97 2.35 7.80
CA GLU A 320 -35.28 0.93 7.98
C GLU A 320 -35.24 0.19 6.63
N GLY A 321 -35.76 0.80 5.57
CA GLY A 321 -35.77 0.19 4.25
C GLY A 321 -34.40 0.07 3.61
N LEU A 322 -33.51 1.05 3.81
CA LEU A 322 -32.12 0.97 3.37
C LEU A 322 -31.39 -0.15 4.12
N ILE A 323 -31.50 -0.20 5.44
CA ILE A 323 -30.84 -1.21 6.27
C ILE A 323 -31.35 -2.61 5.96
N GLU A 324 -32.66 -2.79 5.76
CA GLU A 324 -33.23 -4.09 5.41
C GLU A 324 -32.65 -4.62 4.10
N LEU A 325 -32.54 -3.79 3.07
CA LEU A 325 -31.94 -4.18 1.78
C LEU A 325 -30.46 -4.56 1.91
N LEU A 326 -29.71 -3.86 2.77
CA LEU A 326 -28.31 -4.19 3.03
C LEU A 326 -28.16 -5.46 3.88
N LEU A 327 -29.08 -5.72 4.83
CA LEU A 327 -29.14 -6.99 5.56
C LEU A 327 -29.45 -8.15 4.62
N GLU A 328 -30.44 -8.01 3.74
CA GLU A 328 -30.77 -9.02 2.70
C GLU A 328 -29.55 -9.32 1.81
N CYS A 329 -28.73 -8.30 1.51
CA CYS A 329 -27.47 -8.47 0.77
C CYS A 329 -26.44 -9.30 1.56
N SER A 330 -26.20 -8.97 2.83
CA SER A 330 -25.30 -9.74 3.70
C SER A 330 -25.82 -11.17 3.95
N GLU A 331 -27.14 -11.38 3.90
CA GLU A 331 -27.81 -12.67 4.07
C GLU A 331 -27.97 -13.48 2.79
N GLN A 332 -27.43 -13.01 1.66
CA GLN A 332 -27.61 -13.65 0.38
C GLN A 332 -27.26 -15.16 0.44
N GLU A 333 -28.18 -15.98 -0.05
CA GLU A 333 -28.02 -17.44 -0.12
C GLU A 333 -26.84 -17.83 -1.01
N GLY A 334 -26.18 -18.92 -0.66
CA GLY A 334 -24.96 -19.40 -1.31
C GLY A 334 -23.68 -18.97 -0.59
N ARG A 335 -22.56 -19.51 -1.03
CA ARG A 335 -21.21 -19.24 -0.53
C ARG A 335 -20.53 -18.15 -1.37
N TYR A 336 -19.81 -17.26 -0.69
CA TYR A 336 -18.89 -16.35 -1.35
C TYR A 336 -17.56 -17.06 -1.66
N PRO A 337 -16.93 -16.86 -2.83
CA PRO A 337 -17.41 -16.16 -4.02
C PRO A 337 -18.12 -17.08 -5.04
N THR A 338 -18.24 -18.38 -4.76
CA THR A 338 -18.62 -19.41 -5.75
C THR A 338 -20.07 -19.32 -6.20
N ASP A 339 -21.00 -19.10 -5.27
CA ASP A 339 -22.44 -19.01 -5.56
C ASP A 339 -22.90 -17.56 -5.68
N GLU A 340 -22.23 -16.64 -4.98
CA GLU A 340 -22.55 -15.21 -4.97
C GLU A 340 -21.33 -14.34 -4.63
N THR A 341 -21.34 -13.07 -5.07
CA THR A 341 -20.21 -12.14 -4.90
C THR A 341 -20.58 -10.82 -4.22
N ARG A 342 -21.77 -10.72 -3.63
CA ARG A 342 -22.37 -9.44 -3.22
C ARG A 342 -22.42 -9.25 -1.71
N SER A 343 -22.43 -10.33 -0.93
CA SER A 343 -22.56 -10.24 0.53
C SER A 343 -21.45 -9.44 1.22
N SER A 344 -20.31 -9.20 0.54
CA SER A 344 -19.21 -8.35 1.02
C SER A 344 -19.42 -6.85 0.81
N ILE A 345 -20.34 -6.45 -0.06
CA ILE A 345 -20.56 -5.05 -0.42
C ILE A 345 -20.84 -4.18 0.83
N PRO A 346 -21.71 -4.58 1.78
CA PRO A 346 -22.11 -3.69 2.87
C PRO A 346 -21.15 -3.62 4.06
N PHE A 347 -19.97 -4.27 4.03
CA PHE A 347 -19.07 -4.34 5.20
C PHE A 347 -18.64 -2.96 5.71
N ALA A 348 -18.25 -2.04 4.82
CA ALA A 348 -17.83 -0.70 5.21
C ALA A 348 -19.00 0.15 5.76
N PHE A 349 -20.23 -0.08 5.28
CA PHE A 349 -21.43 0.51 5.88
C PHE A 349 -21.65 0.02 7.31
N TRP A 350 -21.54 -1.28 7.59
CA TRP A 350 -21.71 -1.82 8.95
C TRP A 350 -20.68 -1.28 9.93
N PHE A 351 -19.45 -1.05 9.48
CA PHE A 351 -18.45 -0.35 10.27
C PHE A 351 -18.86 1.10 10.56
N THR A 352 -19.19 1.86 9.52
CA THR A 352 -19.47 3.31 9.63
C THR A 352 -20.71 3.56 10.49
N LEU A 353 -21.76 2.74 10.35
CA LEU A 353 -22.99 2.87 11.12
C LEU A 353 -22.77 2.71 12.63
N GLN A 354 -21.94 1.75 13.07
CA GLN A 354 -21.62 1.62 14.49
C GLN A 354 -20.63 2.70 14.97
N ASP A 355 -19.69 3.13 14.12
CA ASP A 355 -18.68 4.12 14.52
C ASP A 355 -19.34 5.47 14.83
N ASP A 356 -20.36 5.83 14.05
CA ASP A 356 -21.18 7.02 14.28
C ASP A 356 -21.95 6.98 15.61
N LEU A 357 -22.17 5.81 16.22
CA LEU A 357 -22.82 5.72 17.53
C LEU A 357 -22.05 6.52 18.59
N GLY A 358 -20.71 6.44 18.57
CA GLY A 358 -19.84 7.17 19.49
C GLY A 358 -19.83 8.69 19.28
N THR A 359 -20.48 9.17 18.22
CA THR A 359 -20.61 10.61 17.92
C THR A 359 -21.93 11.19 18.43
N ILE A 360 -22.89 10.36 18.87
CA ILE A 360 -24.22 10.78 19.33
C ILE A 360 -24.20 10.99 20.85
N ASP A 361 -24.78 12.10 21.31
CA ASP A 361 -24.89 12.37 22.74
C ASP A 361 -26.05 11.59 23.40
N SER A 362 -25.88 11.25 24.68
CA SER A 362 -26.95 10.71 25.52
C SER A 362 -28.10 11.72 25.69
N PRO A 363 -29.40 11.34 25.65
CA PRO A 363 -29.95 9.97 25.67
C PRO A 363 -30.25 9.35 24.30
N LEU A 364 -30.04 10.08 23.20
CA LEU A 364 -30.34 9.59 21.85
C LEU A 364 -29.48 8.39 21.47
N GLU A 365 -28.22 8.38 21.92
CA GLU A 365 -27.30 7.25 21.79
C GLU A 365 -27.93 5.94 22.28
N SER A 366 -28.61 5.95 23.44
CA SER A 366 -29.25 4.74 23.99
C SER A 366 -30.43 4.27 23.15
N HIS A 367 -31.21 5.21 22.56
CA HIS A 367 -32.27 4.85 21.62
C HIS A 367 -31.72 4.28 20.33
N ALA A 368 -30.66 4.88 19.78
CA ALA A 368 -29.94 4.40 18.61
C ALA A 368 -29.39 2.98 18.84
N LEU A 369 -28.70 2.76 19.96
CA LEU A 369 -28.17 1.46 20.37
C LEU A 369 -29.27 0.40 20.45
N ASN A 370 -30.40 0.71 21.10
CA ASN A 370 -31.53 -0.21 21.21
C ASN A 370 -32.16 -0.54 19.84
N ALA A 371 -32.18 0.41 18.90
CA ALA A 371 -32.64 0.17 17.54
C ALA A 371 -31.64 -0.71 16.75
N LEU A 372 -30.33 -0.54 16.97
CA LEU A 372 -29.28 -1.30 16.29
C LEU A 372 -29.11 -2.73 16.80
N LYS A 373 -29.36 -3.02 18.08
CA LYS A 373 -29.22 -4.37 18.65
C LYS A 373 -29.86 -5.49 17.82
N PRO A 374 -31.15 -5.44 17.43
CA PRO A 374 -31.74 -6.49 16.60
C PRO A 374 -31.13 -6.58 15.19
N ILE A 375 -30.71 -5.45 14.61
CA ILE A 375 -30.06 -5.38 13.29
C ILE A 375 -28.71 -6.10 13.34
N TYR A 376 -27.85 -5.76 14.30
CA TYR A 376 -26.54 -6.38 14.45
C TYR A 376 -26.60 -7.83 14.92
N ALA A 377 -27.64 -8.23 15.68
CA ALA A 377 -27.85 -9.62 16.04
C ALA A 377 -28.18 -10.49 14.81
N ARG A 378 -29.01 -9.97 13.90
CA ARG A 378 -29.31 -10.61 12.61
C ARG A 378 -28.06 -10.67 11.72
N LEU A 379 -27.33 -9.55 11.62
CA LEU A 379 -26.06 -9.49 10.89
C LEU A 379 -25.05 -10.51 11.43
N ALA A 380 -24.84 -10.59 12.74
CA ALA A 380 -23.90 -11.54 13.34
C ALA A 380 -24.24 -13.00 13.00
N ASN A 381 -25.54 -13.36 12.99
CA ASN A 381 -25.97 -14.69 12.55
C ASN A 381 -25.69 -14.93 11.06
N ALA A 382 -25.89 -13.92 10.21
CA ALA A 382 -25.55 -13.98 8.80
C ALA A 382 -24.04 -14.20 8.61
N LEU A 383 -23.21 -13.40 9.26
CA LEU A 383 -21.74 -13.49 9.19
C LEU A 383 -21.22 -14.85 9.66
N LEU A 384 -21.75 -15.37 10.76
CA LEU A 384 -21.39 -16.71 11.27
C LEU A 384 -21.69 -17.80 10.23
N ARG A 385 -22.88 -17.76 9.62
CA ARG A 385 -23.27 -18.70 8.55
C ARG A 385 -22.39 -18.55 7.31
N LYS A 386 -22.15 -17.32 6.86
CA LYS A 386 -21.37 -17.01 5.64
C LYS A 386 -19.88 -17.29 5.80
N SER A 387 -19.37 -17.33 7.04
CA SER A 387 -17.97 -17.63 7.36
C SER A 387 -17.66 -19.11 7.55
N THR A 388 -18.65 -20.00 7.34
CA THR A 388 -18.46 -21.46 7.46
C THR A 388 -17.52 -21.99 6.38
N LEU A 389 -16.54 -22.81 6.76
CA LEU A 389 -15.67 -23.49 5.79
C LEU A 389 -16.46 -24.43 4.84
N PRO A 390 -15.93 -24.74 3.65
CA PRO A 390 -16.54 -25.72 2.75
C PRO A 390 -16.52 -27.11 3.37
N SER A 391 -17.67 -27.79 3.35
CA SER A 391 -17.82 -29.14 3.93
C SER A 391 -17.11 -30.20 3.10
N SER A 392 -16.96 -29.93 1.80
CA SER A 392 -16.30 -30.81 0.84
C SER A 392 -15.33 -30.05 -0.06
N PRO A 393 -14.27 -30.71 -0.59
CA PRO A 393 -13.34 -30.05 -1.53
C PRO A 393 -14.01 -29.49 -2.79
N ASN A 394 -15.15 -30.07 -3.21
CA ASN A 394 -15.89 -29.60 -4.37
C ASN A 394 -16.58 -28.25 -4.14
N GLU A 395 -16.94 -27.93 -2.89
CA GLU A 395 -17.50 -26.63 -2.50
C GLU A 395 -16.43 -25.55 -2.33
N SER A 396 -15.15 -25.94 -2.28
CA SER A 396 -14.07 -25.00 -1.96
C SER A 396 -13.72 -24.06 -3.11
N GLY A 397 -14.14 -24.37 -4.33
CA GLY A 397 -13.78 -23.59 -5.52
C GLY A 397 -12.33 -23.82 -5.97
N ASP A 398 -11.87 -22.99 -6.88
CA ASP A 398 -10.49 -23.00 -7.38
C ASP A 398 -9.50 -22.32 -6.40
N ALA A 399 -8.25 -22.07 -6.84
CA ALA A 399 -7.26 -21.44 -5.97
C ALA A 399 -7.56 -19.97 -5.68
N ASP A 400 -8.10 -19.24 -6.66
CA ASP A 400 -8.39 -17.82 -6.55
C ASP A 400 -9.65 -17.61 -5.71
N GLU A 401 -10.67 -18.43 -5.91
CA GLU A 401 -11.91 -18.43 -5.12
C GLU A 401 -11.65 -18.74 -3.64
N ARG A 402 -10.73 -19.68 -3.34
CA ARG A 402 -10.32 -19.97 -1.96
C ARG A 402 -9.61 -18.79 -1.30
N GLU A 403 -8.77 -18.08 -2.03
CA GLU A 403 -8.10 -16.87 -1.49
C GLU A 403 -9.09 -15.73 -1.29
N LEU A 404 -10.02 -15.51 -2.23
CA LEU A 404 -11.12 -14.56 -2.06
C LEU A 404 -11.99 -14.91 -0.85
N PHE A 405 -12.33 -16.19 -0.65
CA PHE A 405 -13.08 -16.62 0.52
C PHE A 405 -12.27 -16.41 1.81
N ARG A 406 -10.95 -16.63 1.80
CA ARG A 406 -10.08 -16.34 2.95
C ARG A 406 -10.11 -14.85 3.32
N CYS A 407 -10.05 -13.96 2.34
CA CYS A 407 -10.20 -12.51 2.55
C CYS A 407 -11.60 -12.16 3.08
N TYR A 408 -12.65 -12.71 2.48
CA TYR A 408 -14.02 -12.52 2.93
C TYR A 408 -14.23 -12.92 4.40
N ARG A 409 -13.66 -14.04 4.84
CA ARG A 409 -13.72 -14.47 6.24
C ARG A 409 -13.03 -13.47 7.17
N GLN A 410 -11.94 -12.85 6.75
CA GLN A 410 -11.29 -11.79 7.51
C GLN A 410 -12.20 -10.56 7.63
N ASP A 411 -12.80 -10.11 6.53
CA ASP A 411 -13.72 -8.96 6.55
C ASP A 411 -14.97 -9.25 7.41
N ALA A 412 -15.47 -10.49 7.37
CA ALA A 412 -16.57 -10.95 8.22
C ALA A 412 -16.19 -10.99 9.70
N ALA A 413 -14.97 -11.43 10.03
CA ALA A 413 -14.41 -11.40 11.38
C ALA A 413 -14.28 -9.96 11.91
N ASP A 414 -13.75 -9.05 11.09
CA ASP A 414 -13.66 -7.61 11.41
C ASP A 414 -15.07 -7.01 11.60
N THR A 415 -16.07 -7.45 10.82
CA THR A 415 -17.46 -7.00 10.99
C THR A 415 -18.11 -7.58 12.26
N LEU A 416 -17.75 -8.80 12.68
CA LEU A 416 -18.17 -9.36 13.96
C LEU A 416 -17.55 -8.61 15.15
N ASP A 417 -16.29 -8.16 15.04
CA ASP A 417 -15.65 -7.25 15.99
C ASP A 417 -16.46 -5.95 16.16
N TYR A 418 -16.88 -5.33 15.05
CA TYR A 418 -17.75 -4.14 15.08
C TYR A 418 -19.11 -4.44 15.71
N SER A 419 -19.67 -5.63 15.44
CA SER A 419 -20.94 -6.07 16.01
C SER A 419 -20.87 -6.23 17.53
N TYR A 420 -19.71 -6.60 18.08
CA TYR A 420 -19.51 -6.70 19.53
C TYR A 420 -19.66 -5.34 20.24
N ARG A 421 -19.31 -4.22 19.60
CA ARG A 421 -19.51 -2.88 20.18
C ARG A 421 -20.98 -2.54 20.40
N VAL A 422 -21.87 -3.10 19.57
CA VAL A 422 -23.33 -2.88 19.65
C VAL A 422 -24.00 -3.93 20.55
N LEU A 423 -23.62 -5.20 20.41
CA LEU A 423 -24.25 -6.33 21.11
C LEU A 423 -23.66 -6.57 22.50
N GLY A 424 -22.36 -6.30 22.69
CA GLY A 424 -21.62 -6.65 23.90
C GLY A 424 -21.69 -8.15 24.19
N GLU A 425 -21.99 -8.47 25.45
CA GLU A 425 -22.09 -9.85 25.96
C GLU A 425 -23.15 -10.69 25.22
N ASP A 426 -24.18 -10.06 24.63
CA ASP A 426 -25.22 -10.75 23.85
C ASP A 426 -24.60 -11.56 22.68
N LEU A 427 -23.49 -11.08 22.10
CA LEU A 427 -22.76 -11.81 21.05
C LEU A 427 -22.01 -13.02 21.61
N LEU A 428 -21.39 -12.92 22.79
CA LEU A 428 -20.73 -14.06 23.43
C LEU A 428 -21.75 -15.15 23.82
N ILE A 429 -22.93 -14.75 24.27
CA ILE A 429 -24.05 -15.65 24.53
C ILE A 429 -24.46 -16.38 23.24
N LEU A 430 -24.56 -15.68 22.11
CA LEU A 430 -24.87 -16.28 20.81
C LEU A 430 -23.83 -17.35 20.43
N LEU A 431 -22.54 -17.07 20.59
CA LEU A 431 -21.47 -18.04 20.32
C LEU A 431 -21.58 -19.25 21.26
N GLY A 432 -21.84 -19.02 22.55
CA GLY A 432 -21.99 -20.07 23.55
C GLY A 432 -23.19 -20.98 23.28
N GLN A 433 -24.31 -20.41 22.82
CA GLN A 433 -25.49 -21.17 22.41
C GLN A 433 -25.19 -22.09 21.23
N ARG A 434 -24.49 -21.59 20.20
CA ARG A 434 -24.06 -22.39 19.05
C ARG A 434 -23.13 -23.54 19.44
N LEU A 435 -22.14 -23.29 20.32
CA LEU A 435 -21.23 -24.34 20.83
C LEU A 435 -21.91 -25.33 21.79
N SER A 436 -23.06 -24.97 22.36
CA SER A 436 -23.84 -25.81 23.28
C SER A 436 -24.79 -26.78 22.57
N GLU A 437 -25.01 -26.63 21.26
CA GLU A 437 -25.78 -27.59 20.47
C GLU A 437 -25.15 -28.99 20.49
N PRO A 438 -25.93 -30.08 20.38
CA PRO A 438 -25.39 -31.44 20.38
C PRO A 438 -24.42 -31.65 19.20
N LEU A 439 -23.19 -32.07 19.52
CA LEU A 439 -22.05 -32.19 18.60
C LEU A 439 -21.93 -33.59 17.96
N ASP A 440 -22.96 -34.44 18.13
CA ASP A 440 -22.95 -35.85 17.72
C ASP A 440 -22.97 -36.04 16.18
N ASN A 441 -23.29 -34.99 15.41
CA ASN A 441 -23.35 -35.07 13.95
C ASN A 441 -22.03 -34.60 13.31
N SER A 442 -21.41 -35.47 12.50
CA SER A 442 -20.16 -35.20 11.77
C SER A 442 -20.28 -34.06 10.76
N GLU A 443 -21.48 -33.57 10.45
CA GLU A 443 -21.71 -32.49 9.47
C GLU A 443 -21.68 -31.09 10.10
N LYS A 444 -21.79 -30.96 11.43
CA LYS A 444 -21.88 -29.66 12.13
C LYS A 444 -20.51 -29.02 12.42
N TRP A 445 -19.41 -29.64 12.03
CA TRP A 445 -18.07 -29.14 12.35
C TRP A 445 -17.78 -27.76 11.75
N THR A 446 -18.43 -27.39 10.63
CA THR A 446 -18.29 -26.08 9.99
C THR A 446 -18.92 -24.95 10.81
N ASP A 447 -20.04 -25.23 11.49
CA ASP A 447 -20.66 -24.31 12.44
C ASP A 447 -19.79 -24.14 13.68
N VAL A 448 -19.16 -25.21 14.17
CA VAL A 448 -18.21 -25.15 15.29
C VAL A 448 -16.99 -24.33 14.89
N GLU A 449 -16.40 -24.58 13.72
CA GLU A 449 -15.22 -23.87 13.23
C GLU A 449 -15.48 -22.38 13.02
N SER A 450 -16.61 -22.01 12.40
CA SER A 450 -16.97 -20.60 12.22
C SER A 450 -17.23 -19.89 13.54
N THR A 451 -17.79 -20.60 14.53
CA THR A 451 -18.00 -20.05 15.88
C THR A 451 -16.68 -19.85 16.61
N LEU A 452 -15.71 -20.76 16.46
CA LEU A 452 -14.35 -20.59 16.98
C LEU A 452 -13.63 -19.42 16.30
N HIS A 453 -13.80 -19.27 14.99
CA HIS A 453 -13.21 -18.16 14.24
C HIS A 453 -13.78 -16.81 14.66
N ALA A 454 -15.10 -16.75 14.89
CA ALA A 454 -15.74 -15.57 15.46
C ALA A 454 -15.24 -15.29 16.88
N PHE A 455 -15.09 -16.32 17.72
CA PHE A 455 -14.55 -16.16 19.07
C PHE A 455 -13.12 -15.61 19.06
N GLU A 456 -12.27 -16.12 18.16
CA GLU A 456 -10.91 -15.61 17.89
C GLU A 456 -10.94 -14.12 17.53
N ALA A 457 -11.84 -13.72 16.62
CA ALA A 457 -11.97 -12.33 16.16
C ALA A 457 -12.32 -11.33 17.30
N LEU A 458 -13.00 -11.79 18.35
CA LEU A 458 -13.40 -10.94 19.48
C LEU A 458 -12.32 -10.77 20.55
N SER A 459 -11.19 -11.48 20.44
CA SER A 459 -10.12 -11.50 21.47
C SER A 459 -9.62 -10.11 21.86
N ASP A 460 -9.43 -9.20 20.90
CA ASP A 460 -8.92 -7.84 21.14
C ASP A 460 -9.94 -6.88 21.81
N ARG A 461 -11.23 -7.23 21.83
CA ARG A 461 -12.29 -6.38 22.42
C ARG A 461 -12.71 -6.79 23.80
N VAL A 462 -12.57 -8.07 24.11
CA VAL A 462 -12.97 -8.57 25.40
C VAL A 462 -11.98 -8.08 26.45
N GLY A 463 -12.47 -7.34 27.44
CA GLY A 463 -11.63 -6.85 28.52
C GLY A 463 -11.05 -8.00 29.35
N LEU A 464 -9.84 -7.81 29.87
CA LEU A 464 -9.19 -8.78 30.77
C LEU A 464 -10.02 -9.06 32.04
N GLY A 465 -10.94 -8.18 32.42
CA GLY A 465 -11.85 -8.35 33.56
C GLY A 465 -13.15 -9.12 33.27
N GLU A 466 -13.24 -9.87 32.17
CA GLU A 466 -14.40 -10.72 31.89
C GLU A 466 -14.23 -12.09 32.60
N PHE A 467 -15.14 -12.41 33.51
CA PHE A 467 -15.06 -13.58 34.41
C PHE A 467 -16.21 -14.59 34.25
N HIS A 468 -17.14 -14.38 33.31
CA HIS A 468 -18.36 -15.16 33.22
C HIS A 468 -18.47 -15.89 31.88
N TYR A 469 -18.42 -15.15 30.78
CA TYR A 469 -18.67 -15.68 29.44
C TYR A 469 -17.43 -16.32 28.81
N ILE A 470 -16.25 -15.74 28.95
CA ILE A 470 -14.98 -16.28 28.44
C ILE A 470 -14.62 -17.59 29.13
N PRO A 471 -14.63 -17.72 30.47
CA PRO A 471 -14.41 -19.02 31.12
C PRO A 471 -15.41 -20.10 30.65
N ALA A 472 -16.68 -19.73 30.46
CA ALA A 472 -17.71 -20.67 29.99
C ALA A 472 -17.45 -21.12 28.55
N LEU A 473 -17.09 -20.20 27.65
CA LEU A 473 -16.71 -20.50 26.27
C LEU A 473 -15.43 -21.35 26.22
N MET A 474 -14.42 -21.02 27.02
CA MET A 474 -13.19 -21.81 27.14
C MET A 474 -13.46 -23.24 27.60
N ASP A 475 -14.36 -23.46 28.57
CA ASP A 475 -14.74 -24.82 28.98
C ASP A 475 -15.43 -25.58 27.85
N LEU A 476 -16.34 -24.94 27.11
CA LEU A 476 -17.01 -25.56 25.97
C LEU A 476 -15.99 -25.96 24.89
N ILE A 477 -15.05 -25.08 24.57
CA ILE A 477 -14.04 -25.30 23.53
C ILE A 477 -13.12 -26.45 23.91
N VAL A 478 -12.54 -26.41 25.12
CA VAL A 478 -11.55 -27.40 25.57
C VAL A 478 -12.20 -28.75 25.91
N SER A 479 -13.32 -28.75 26.62
CA SER A 479 -13.87 -29.97 27.24
C SER A 479 -14.89 -30.69 26.35
N ARG A 480 -15.61 -29.98 25.47
CA ARG A 480 -16.79 -30.52 24.78
C ARG A 480 -16.55 -30.88 23.31
N ILE A 481 -15.66 -30.17 22.62
CA ILE A 481 -15.44 -30.37 21.18
C ILE A 481 -14.70 -31.69 20.92
N PRO A 482 -15.26 -32.63 20.13
CA PRO A 482 -14.60 -33.89 19.83
C PRO A 482 -13.57 -33.73 18.71
N TYR A 483 -12.40 -33.16 19.02
CA TYR A 483 -11.34 -32.87 18.04
C TYR A 483 -10.85 -34.09 17.25
N ASP A 484 -11.00 -35.30 17.78
CA ASP A 484 -10.62 -36.53 17.08
C ASP A 484 -11.61 -36.93 15.97
N LEU A 485 -12.88 -36.51 16.08
CA LEU A 485 -13.91 -36.79 15.08
C LEU A 485 -13.98 -35.72 13.99
N TYR A 486 -13.44 -34.53 14.26
CA TYR A 486 -13.51 -33.40 13.34
C TYR A 486 -12.24 -33.20 12.50
N PRO A 487 -12.36 -32.52 11.34
CA PRO A 487 -11.22 -32.15 10.51
C PRO A 487 -10.16 -31.34 11.28
N GLY A 488 -8.93 -31.35 10.76
CA GLY A 488 -7.79 -30.65 11.38
C GLY A 488 -8.04 -29.14 11.51
N GLU A 489 -8.85 -28.57 10.63
CA GLU A 489 -9.27 -27.17 10.57
C GLU A 489 -9.91 -26.71 11.88
N VAL A 490 -10.74 -27.55 12.52
CA VAL A 490 -11.37 -27.20 13.80
C VAL A 490 -10.33 -27.07 14.92
N LEU A 491 -9.40 -28.02 14.99
CA LEU A 491 -8.31 -27.97 15.98
C LEU A 491 -7.35 -26.82 15.69
N ALA A 492 -7.07 -26.54 14.41
CA ALA A 492 -6.24 -25.41 14.00
C ALA A 492 -6.88 -24.07 14.41
N CYS A 493 -8.18 -23.91 14.17
CA CYS A 493 -8.95 -22.74 14.56
C CYS A 493 -9.00 -22.59 16.09
N ALA A 494 -9.25 -23.68 16.83
CA ALA A 494 -9.21 -23.67 18.28
C ALA A 494 -7.84 -23.26 18.82
N CYS A 495 -6.74 -23.81 18.29
CA CYS A 495 -5.39 -23.38 18.67
C CYS A 495 -5.19 -21.87 18.41
N SER A 496 -5.64 -21.38 17.25
CA SER A 496 -5.56 -19.96 16.90
C SER A 496 -6.30 -19.09 17.91
N ALA A 497 -7.54 -19.44 18.23
CA ALA A 497 -8.33 -18.76 19.26
C ALA A 497 -7.62 -18.78 20.62
N MET A 498 -7.08 -19.92 21.06
CA MET A 498 -6.36 -19.99 22.33
C MET A 498 -5.10 -19.11 22.36
N GLY A 499 -4.41 -18.98 21.22
CA GLY A 499 -3.28 -18.05 21.07
C GLY A 499 -3.71 -16.59 21.16
N ALA A 500 -4.85 -16.24 20.55
CA ALA A 500 -5.40 -14.89 20.60
C ALA A 500 -5.81 -14.48 22.02
N TYR A 501 -6.35 -15.41 22.82
CA TYR A 501 -6.67 -15.18 24.23
C TYR A 501 -5.49 -15.39 25.19
N ALA A 502 -4.24 -15.47 24.71
CA ALA A 502 -3.07 -15.71 25.56
C ALA A 502 -2.90 -14.66 26.67
N GLU A 503 -3.21 -13.38 26.41
CA GLU A 503 -3.16 -12.31 27.41
C GLU A 503 -4.19 -12.54 28.53
N TRP A 504 -5.44 -12.84 28.16
CA TRP A 504 -6.49 -13.17 29.13
C TRP A 504 -6.15 -14.42 29.96
N ILE A 505 -5.56 -15.45 29.34
CA ILE A 505 -5.08 -16.66 30.03
C ILE A 505 -3.93 -16.33 30.99
N GLY A 506 -3.06 -15.38 30.64
CA GLY A 506 -1.99 -14.90 31.51
C GLY A 506 -2.50 -14.31 32.83
N GLU A 507 -3.63 -13.60 32.78
CA GLU A 507 -4.32 -13.07 33.96
C GLU A 507 -5.15 -14.14 34.71
N HIS A 508 -5.58 -15.20 34.02
CA HIS A 508 -6.39 -16.30 34.55
C HIS A 508 -5.75 -17.68 34.31
N PRO A 509 -4.56 -17.97 34.88
CA PRO A 509 -3.80 -19.17 34.54
C PRO A 509 -4.48 -20.47 35.00
N ASP A 510 -5.11 -20.49 36.18
CA ASP A 510 -5.76 -21.69 36.71
C ASP A 510 -7.28 -21.66 36.43
N PRO A 511 -7.87 -22.72 35.83
CA PRO A 511 -7.28 -23.97 35.34
C PRO A 511 -6.89 -23.94 33.84
N TRP A 512 -6.93 -22.76 33.21
CA TRP A 512 -6.95 -22.63 31.75
C TRP A 512 -5.61 -22.92 31.09
N LEU A 513 -4.50 -22.50 31.68
CA LEU A 513 -3.17 -22.63 31.08
C LEU A 513 -2.80 -24.09 30.80
N GLU A 514 -2.95 -25.00 31.78
CA GLU A 514 -2.65 -26.43 31.61
C GLU A 514 -3.51 -27.05 30.50
N ARG A 515 -4.82 -26.79 30.55
CA ARG A 515 -5.80 -27.31 29.60
C ARG A 515 -5.54 -26.85 28.17
N VAL A 516 -5.26 -25.56 28.00
CA VAL A 516 -4.96 -24.95 26.71
C VAL A 516 -3.62 -25.46 26.17
N LEU A 517 -2.59 -25.57 27.01
CA LEU A 517 -1.32 -26.15 26.61
C LEU A 517 -1.49 -27.59 26.12
N HIS A 518 -2.34 -28.40 26.77
CA HIS A 518 -2.65 -29.74 26.28
C HIS A 518 -3.26 -29.71 24.87
N LEU A 519 -4.25 -28.85 24.63
CA LEU A 519 -4.87 -28.67 23.31
C LEU A 519 -3.86 -28.23 22.24
N VAL A 520 -3.00 -27.26 22.57
CA VAL A 520 -1.95 -26.77 21.66
C VAL A 520 -0.93 -27.86 21.36
N THR A 521 -0.52 -28.65 22.36
CA THR A 521 0.38 -29.79 22.13
C THR A 521 -0.25 -30.83 21.20
N LEU A 522 -1.54 -31.15 21.36
CA LEU A 522 -2.26 -32.02 20.41
C LEU A 522 -2.21 -31.46 18.98
N GLY A 523 -2.40 -30.15 18.82
CA GLY A 523 -2.30 -29.45 17.54
C GLY A 523 -0.91 -29.57 16.88
N LEU A 524 0.17 -29.59 17.67
CA LEU A 524 1.54 -29.77 17.17
C LEU A 524 1.79 -31.20 16.65
N TRP A 525 1.08 -32.21 17.16
CA TRP A 525 1.26 -33.61 16.77
C TRP A 525 0.39 -34.05 15.59
N LYS A 526 -0.78 -33.44 15.40
CA LYS A 526 -1.82 -33.97 14.49
C LYS A 526 -1.44 -33.87 13.01
N GLY A 527 -0.70 -32.85 12.57
CA GLY A 527 -0.21 -32.75 11.20
C GLY A 527 0.07 -31.33 10.69
N PRO A 528 0.34 -31.17 9.37
CA PRO A 528 0.74 -29.91 8.76
C PRO A 528 -0.38 -28.85 8.72
N ILE A 529 -1.65 -29.25 8.82
CA ILE A 529 -2.79 -28.32 8.87
C ILE A 529 -2.83 -27.58 10.22
N THR A 530 -2.54 -28.29 11.32
CA THR A 530 -2.68 -27.77 12.69
C THR A 530 -1.39 -27.17 13.23
N ALA A 531 -0.22 -27.71 12.86
CA ALA A 531 1.07 -27.29 13.38
C ALA A 531 1.38 -25.78 13.21
N PRO A 532 1.02 -25.10 12.10
CA PRO A 532 1.26 -23.66 11.95
C PRO A 532 0.50 -22.81 12.97
N ARG A 533 -0.79 -23.11 13.22
CA ARG A 533 -1.62 -22.39 14.19
C ARG A 533 -1.23 -22.75 15.63
N ALA A 534 -0.95 -24.03 15.89
CA ALA A 534 -0.51 -24.49 17.21
C ALA A 534 0.86 -23.92 17.61
N SER A 535 1.83 -23.85 16.68
CA SER A 535 3.14 -23.23 16.97
C SER A 535 3.04 -21.73 17.22
N MET A 536 2.11 -21.03 16.56
CA MET A 536 1.82 -19.62 16.85
C MET A 536 1.19 -19.47 18.23
N ALA A 537 0.16 -20.24 18.54
CA ALA A 537 -0.48 -20.22 19.86
C ALA A 537 0.50 -20.51 20.99
N LEU A 538 1.40 -21.48 20.83
CA LEU A 538 2.45 -21.75 21.82
C LEU A 538 3.41 -20.56 21.99
N LYS A 539 3.78 -19.90 20.90
CA LYS A 539 4.62 -18.69 20.95
C LYS A 539 3.92 -17.56 21.72
N ASP A 540 2.62 -17.36 21.52
CA ASP A 540 1.85 -16.33 22.21
C ASP A 540 1.65 -16.66 23.70
N LEU A 541 1.28 -17.90 24.03
CA LEU A 541 1.16 -18.38 25.41
C LEU A 541 2.50 -18.28 26.17
N THR A 542 3.62 -18.60 25.51
CA THR A 542 4.95 -18.46 26.14
C THR A 542 5.40 -17.01 26.30
N ARG A 543 4.81 -16.07 25.54
CA ARG A 543 5.06 -14.63 25.69
C ARG A 543 4.27 -14.07 26.88
N GLU A 544 2.98 -14.39 26.99
CA GLU A 544 2.09 -13.78 27.98
C GLU A 544 2.09 -14.52 29.34
N CYS A 545 2.19 -15.85 29.37
CA CYS A 545 2.02 -16.65 30.59
C CYS A 545 3.34 -16.93 31.35
N GLY A 546 4.40 -16.17 31.09
CA GLY A 546 5.78 -16.43 31.53
C GLY A 546 5.94 -16.89 33.00
N ALA A 547 5.29 -16.20 33.93
CA ALA A 547 5.39 -16.46 35.37
C ALA A 547 4.86 -17.84 35.81
N TYR A 548 3.94 -18.42 35.04
CA TYR A 548 3.21 -19.64 35.39
C TYR A 548 3.68 -20.88 34.62
N LEU A 549 4.65 -20.72 33.69
CA LEU A 549 5.07 -21.79 32.78
C LEU A 549 6.12 -22.75 33.37
N ALA A 550 6.76 -22.40 34.48
CA ALA A 550 7.84 -23.22 35.07
C ALA A 550 7.44 -24.69 35.32
N PRO A 551 6.24 -25.04 35.82
CA PRO A 551 5.83 -26.42 36.02
C PRO A 551 5.66 -27.22 34.72
N PHE A 552 5.31 -26.54 33.62
CA PHE A 552 4.99 -27.16 32.33
C PHE A 552 6.20 -27.20 31.38
N ALA A 553 7.23 -26.38 31.65
CA ALA A 553 8.37 -26.16 30.76
C ALA A 553 9.09 -27.46 30.34
N PRO A 554 9.43 -28.42 31.23
CA PRO A 554 10.11 -29.65 30.81
C PRO A 554 9.30 -30.50 29.81
N SER A 555 7.98 -30.60 30.02
CA SER A 555 7.08 -31.37 29.15
C SER A 555 6.95 -30.73 27.76
N ILE A 556 6.80 -29.41 27.72
CA ILE A 556 6.68 -28.65 26.47
C ILE A 556 8.02 -28.65 25.71
N LEU A 557 9.15 -28.47 26.38
CA LEU A 557 10.48 -28.52 25.76
C LEU A 557 10.76 -29.89 25.13
N ASN A 558 10.37 -30.99 25.79
CA ASN A 558 10.45 -32.33 25.21
C ASN A 558 9.53 -32.47 23.99
N THR A 559 8.32 -31.89 24.03
CA THR A 559 7.42 -31.87 22.88
C THR A 559 8.05 -31.11 21.70
N ILE A 560 8.59 -29.92 21.94
CA ILE A 560 9.31 -29.12 20.93
C ILE A 560 10.45 -29.93 20.32
N GLY A 561 11.32 -30.54 21.14
CA GLY A 561 12.46 -31.34 20.68
C GLY A 561 12.05 -32.50 19.77
N ARG A 562 10.88 -33.10 19.98
CA ARG A 562 10.35 -34.19 19.13
C ARG A 562 9.65 -33.69 17.86
N THR A 563 9.08 -32.50 17.89
CA THR A 563 8.39 -31.89 16.74
C THR A 563 9.38 -31.25 15.76
N LEU A 564 10.45 -30.61 16.26
CA LEU A 564 11.43 -29.87 15.45
C LEU A 564 12.01 -30.65 14.25
N PRO A 565 12.37 -31.95 14.35
CA PRO A 565 12.87 -32.71 13.21
C PRO A 565 11.87 -32.85 12.06
N ASN A 566 10.57 -32.80 12.36
CA ASN A 566 9.48 -32.99 11.41
C ASN A 566 9.01 -31.68 10.76
N VAL A 567 9.51 -30.54 11.24
CA VAL A 567 9.18 -29.22 10.68
C VAL A 567 9.87 -29.04 9.32
N THR A 568 9.10 -28.57 8.34
CA THR A 568 9.62 -28.31 6.99
C THR A 568 10.55 -27.11 6.98
N SER A 569 11.53 -27.11 6.08
CA SER A 569 12.51 -26.01 5.97
C SER A 569 11.90 -24.70 5.46
N GLU A 570 10.69 -24.74 4.90
CA GLU A 570 10.00 -23.61 4.28
C GLU A 570 8.99 -22.95 5.25
N GLY A 571 8.62 -23.63 6.34
CA GLY A 571 7.65 -23.15 7.33
C GLY A 571 8.24 -22.24 8.41
N GLY A 572 7.41 -21.32 8.91
CA GLY A 572 7.73 -20.47 10.06
C GLY A 572 7.60 -21.17 11.42
N GLU A 573 7.13 -22.42 11.46
CA GLU A 573 6.88 -23.14 12.73
C GLU A 573 8.15 -23.30 13.55
N GLY A 574 9.27 -23.70 12.92
CA GLY A 574 10.53 -23.96 13.62
C GLY A 574 11.04 -22.73 14.34
N GLN A 575 10.91 -21.56 13.72
CA GLN A 575 11.27 -20.27 14.32
C GLN A 575 10.37 -19.92 15.52
N ARG A 576 9.06 -20.19 15.44
CA ARG A 576 8.09 -19.98 16.55
C ARG A 576 8.35 -20.94 17.71
N LEU A 577 8.65 -22.20 17.41
CA LEU A 577 9.01 -23.20 18.42
C LEU A 577 10.34 -22.85 19.11
N MET A 578 11.33 -22.34 18.37
CA MET A 578 12.59 -21.88 18.97
C MET A 578 12.43 -20.62 19.82
N TYR A 579 11.53 -19.70 19.45
CA TYR A 579 11.13 -18.59 20.32
C TYR A 579 10.57 -19.11 21.64
N ALA A 580 9.59 -20.03 21.57
CA ALA A 580 8.96 -20.64 22.74
C ALA A 580 9.97 -21.41 23.60
N ALA A 581 10.86 -22.19 22.98
CA ALA A 581 11.92 -22.92 23.68
C ALA A 581 12.83 -21.98 24.48
N GLY A 582 13.29 -20.87 23.89
CA GLY A 582 14.14 -19.91 24.60
C GLY A 582 13.42 -19.26 25.80
N LYS A 583 12.12 -18.92 25.67
CA LYS A 583 11.32 -18.42 26.80
C LYS A 583 11.14 -19.46 27.91
N LEU A 584 10.85 -20.70 27.55
CA LEU A 584 10.66 -21.79 28.52
C LEU A 584 11.96 -22.18 29.23
N LEU A 585 13.11 -22.07 28.58
CA LEU A 585 14.40 -22.30 29.24
C LEU A 585 14.66 -21.24 30.32
N ASN A 586 14.30 -19.98 30.09
CA ASN A 586 14.46 -18.92 31.10
C ASN A 586 13.62 -19.19 32.37
N THR A 587 12.55 -19.99 32.29
CA THR A 587 11.70 -20.30 33.47
C THR A 587 12.21 -21.48 34.29
N LEU A 588 13.20 -22.24 33.80
CA LEU A 588 13.81 -23.36 34.53
C LEU A 588 14.67 -22.85 35.69
N PRO A 589 14.64 -23.51 36.87
CA PRO A 589 15.26 -23.01 38.09
C PRO A 589 16.79 -23.15 38.12
N THR A 590 17.38 -24.07 37.35
CA THR A 590 18.83 -24.33 37.37
C THR A 590 19.47 -24.28 35.98
N VAL A 591 20.72 -23.83 35.92
CA VAL A 591 21.51 -23.80 34.68
C VAL A 591 21.77 -25.21 34.13
N GLU A 592 21.88 -26.22 35.00
CA GLU A 592 22.08 -27.61 34.58
C GLU A 592 20.86 -28.16 33.81
N GLU A 593 19.64 -27.87 34.27
CA GLU A 593 18.41 -28.24 33.56
C GLU A 593 18.29 -27.46 32.24
N GLN A 594 18.65 -26.17 32.23
CA GLN A 594 18.69 -25.36 31.02
C GLN A 594 19.62 -25.97 29.96
N LEU A 595 20.84 -26.35 30.35
CA LEU A 595 21.80 -26.99 29.46
C LEU A 595 21.33 -28.36 28.96
N THR A 596 20.68 -29.16 29.82
CA THR A 596 20.14 -30.47 29.44
C THR A 596 19.08 -30.35 28.34
N HIS A 597 18.19 -29.36 28.44
CA HIS A 597 17.16 -29.11 27.43
C HIS A 597 17.67 -28.33 26.21
N LEU A 598 18.81 -27.64 26.33
CA LEU A 598 19.47 -26.95 25.22
C LEU A 598 19.94 -27.94 24.13
N ASP A 599 20.54 -29.06 24.53
CA ASP A 599 21.00 -30.10 23.60
C ASP A 599 19.83 -30.71 22.81
N ALA A 600 18.71 -30.95 23.49
CA ALA A 600 17.49 -31.51 22.90
C ALA A 600 16.73 -30.53 21.97
N THR A 601 17.13 -29.25 21.92
CA THR A 601 16.51 -28.21 21.09
C THR A 601 17.52 -27.63 20.10
N LEU A 602 18.37 -26.70 20.54
CA LEU A 602 19.36 -26.06 19.70
C LEU A 602 20.45 -27.03 19.23
N GLY A 603 20.84 -28.01 20.06
CA GLY A 603 21.81 -29.04 19.67
C GLY A 603 21.41 -29.76 18.37
N LEU A 604 20.12 -30.11 18.24
CA LEU A 604 19.58 -30.70 17.01
C LEU A 604 19.71 -29.76 15.79
N CYS A 605 19.51 -28.46 15.98
CA CYS A 605 19.66 -27.46 14.91
C CYS A 605 21.13 -27.35 14.46
N ILE A 606 22.06 -27.30 15.42
CA ILE A 606 23.51 -27.26 15.17
C ILE A 606 23.97 -28.50 14.39
N MET A 607 23.56 -29.69 14.83
CA MET A 607 23.88 -30.95 14.14
C MET A 607 23.35 -30.94 12.70
N LYS A 608 22.10 -30.49 12.51
CA LYS A 608 21.48 -30.41 11.18
C LYS A 608 22.21 -29.43 10.27
N ILE A 609 22.68 -28.28 10.77
CA ILE A 609 23.50 -27.35 9.98
C ILE A 609 24.79 -28.03 9.52
N GLN A 610 25.51 -28.70 10.42
CA GLN A 610 26.76 -29.40 10.10
C GLN A 610 26.58 -30.51 9.06
N GLU A 611 25.43 -31.19 9.06
CA GLU A 611 25.09 -32.18 8.03
C GLU A 611 24.77 -31.51 6.68
N LEU A 612 24.03 -30.41 6.70
CA LEU A 612 23.61 -29.67 5.50
C LEU A 612 24.76 -28.95 4.81
N LEU A 613 25.75 -28.42 5.55
CA LEU A 613 26.92 -27.76 4.97
C LEU A 613 27.80 -28.70 4.14
N LYS A 614 27.69 -30.02 4.35
CA LYS A 614 28.37 -31.05 3.55
C LYS A 614 27.69 -31.33 2.21
N GLN A 615 26.48 -30.81 2.01
CA GLN A 615 25.72 -30.99 0.77
C GLN A 615 25.98 -29.82 -0.20
N PRO A 616 25.70 -29.99 -1.51
CA PRO A 616 25.82 -28.90 -2.47
C PRO A 616 24.94 -27.71 -2.12
N LEU A 617 25.46 -26.49 -2.33
CA LEU A 617 24.80 -25.25 -1.93
C LEU A 617 23.37 -25.14 -2.47
N PHE A 618 23.15 -25.42 -3.75
CA PHE A 618 21.83 -25.30 -4.40
C PHE A 618 20.76 -26.24 -3.81
N VAL A 619 21.15 -27.31 -3.11
CA VAL A 619 20.24 -28.25 -2.45
C VAL A 619 19.94 -27.79 -1.02
N ALA A 620 20.99 -27.40 -0.28
CA ALA A 620 20.89 -27.17 1.16
C ALA A 620 20.68 -25.71 1.58
N ARG A 621 20.84 -24.74 0.66
CA ARG A 621 20.82 -23.29 0.98
C ARG A 621 19.62 -22.87 1.82
N VAL A 622 18.41 -23.24 1.40
CA VAL A 622 17.17 -22.87 2.11
C VAL A 622 17.13 -23.47 3.51
N ALA A 623 17.52 -24.74 3.63
CA ALA A 623 17.54 -25.44 4.90
C ALA A 623 18.58 -24.85 5.88
N VAL A 624 19.82 -24.59 5.44
CA VAL A 624 20.87 -23.95 6.25
C VAL A 624 20.41 -22.56 6.71
N THR A 625 19.88 -21.76 5.80
CA THR A 625 19.35 -20.41 6.09
C THR A 625 18.24 -20.48 7.14
N ASN A 626 17.30 -21.43 7.02
CA ASN A 626 16.23 -21.57 8.01
C ASN A 626 16.74 -22.01 9.39
N GLN A 627 17.71 -22.93 9.45
CA GLN A 627 18.32 -23.34 10.73
C GLN A 627 19.07 -22.18 11.41
N LEU A 628 19.76 -21.32 10.65
CA LEU A 628 20.39 -20.10 11.19
C LEU A 628 19.34 -19.10 11.69
N LYS A 629 18.21 -18.94 10.99
CA LYS A 629 17.07 -18.13 11.45
C LYS A 629 16.44 -18.69 12.72
N MET A 630 16.33 -20.02 12.85
CA MET A 630 15.89 -20.70 14.06
C MET A 630 16.80 -20.41 15.25
N ALA A 631 18.12 -20.49 15.07
CA ALA A 631 19.10 -20.09 16.09
C ALA A 631 19.00 -18.60 16.45
N THR A 632 18.78 -17.74 15.45
CA THR A 632 18.57 -16.29 15.64
C THR A 632 17.33 -16.03 16.50
N MET A 633 16.22 -16.73 16.23
CA MET A 633 14.99 -16.60 17.02
C MET A 633 15.15 -17.11 18.45
N PHE A 634 15.94 -18.17 18.64
CA PHE A 634 16.29 -18.65 19.98
C PHE A 634 17.06 -17.61 20.79
N PHE A 635 18.09 -16.99 20.19
CA PHE A 635 18.80 -15.87 20.81
C PHE A 635 17.92 -14.66 21.11
N SER A 636 16.78 -14.51 20.40
CA SER A 636 15.89 -13.38 20.62
C SER A 636 15.13 -13.41 21.93
N THR A 637 14.99 -14.60 22.53
CA THR A 637 14.24 -14.80 23.77
C THR A 637 15.11 -15.23 24.95
N LEU A 638 16.31 -15.74 24.68
CA LEU A 638 17.20 -16.27 25.69
C LEU A 638 17.77 -15.18 26.61
N GLU A 639 17.76 -15.45 27.91
CA GLU A 639 18.40 -14.60 28.91
C GLU A 639 19.88 -15.01 29.17
N CYS A 640 20.61 -14.14 29.89
CA CYS A 640 22.08 -14.13 29.96
C CYS A 640 22.82 -15.42 30.39
N PRO A 641 22.30 -16.36 31.23
CA PRO A 641 23.16 -17.39 31.83
C PRO A 641 23.74 -18.42 30.85
N ILE A 642 23.05 -18.73 29.74
CA ILE A 642 23.50 -19.74 28.78
C ILE A 642 23.87 -19.18 27.40
N GLY A 643 23.71 -17.87 27.17
CA GLY A 643 23.96 -17.26 25.85
C GLY A 643 25.39 -17.46 25.34
N LYS A 644 26.38 -17.51 26.23
CA LYS A 644 27.77 -17.82 25.87
C LYS A 644 27.93 -19.25 25.35
N ALA A 645 27.39 -20.24 26.05
CA ALA A 645 27.48 -21.65 25.64
C ALA A 645 26.84 -21.87 24.26
N VAL A 646 25.74 -21.15 24.01
CA VAL A 646 25.06 -21.14 22.72
C VAL A 646 25.93 -20.52 21.61
N LEU A 647 26.54 -19.36 21.86
CA LEU A 647 27.45 -18.73 20.91
C LEU A 647 28.67 -19.62 20.62
N ASP A 648 29.27 -20.20 21.66
CA ASP A 648 30.42 -21.11 21.55
C ASP A 648 30.09 -22.33 20.68
N GLY A 649 28.85 -22.85 20.73
CA GLY A 649 28.38 -23.92 19.85
C GLY A 649 28.22 -23.52 18.38
N LEU A 650 27.95 -22.24 18.09
CA LEU A 650 27.74 -21.72 16.73
C LEU A 650 29.02 -21.18 16.08
N LEU A 651 30.02 -20.75 16.85
CA LEU A 651 31.30 -20.25 16.32
C LEU A 651 31.99 -21.23 15.33
N PRO A 652 32.02 -22.55 15.56
CA PRO A 652 32.58 -23.49 14.58
C PRO A 652 31.84 -23.48 13.25
N ILE A 653 30.51 -23.39 13.27
CA ILE A 653 29.66 -23.31 12.07
C ILE A 653 29.97 -22.02 11.29
N PHE A 654 30.08 -20.89 11.98
CA PHE A 654 30.41 -19.62 11.33
C PHE A 654 31.78 -19.68 10.64
N ASN A 655 32.78 -20.32 11.29
CA ASN A 655 34.09 -20.54 10.68
C ASN A 655 34.03 -21.48 9.47
N GLU A 656 33.22 -22.53 9.51
CA GLU A 656 33.02 -23.43 8.36
C GLU A 656 32.41 -22.68 7.16
N ILE A 657 31.40 -21.83 7.39
CA ILE A 657 30.75 -21.04 6.35
C ILE A 657 31.72 -20.06 5.68
N ILE A 658 32.49 -19.28 6.47
CA ILE A 658 33.35 -18.22 5.91
C ILE A 658 34.59 -18.77 5.20
N VAL A 659 35.05 -19.98 5.52
CA VAL A 659 36.21 -20.63 4.88
C VAL A 659 35.79 -21.41 3.61
N HIS A 660 34.52 -21.81 3.50
CA HIS A 660 34.06 -22.61 2.38
C HIS A 660 33.94 -21.79 1.07
N PRO A 661 34.40 -22.32 -0.08
CA PRO A 661 34.47 -21.56 -1.34
C PRO A 661 33.12 -21.06 -1.85
N GLU A 662 32.05 -21.87 -1.74
CA GLU A 662 30.71 -21.49 -2.21
C GLU A 662 29.90 -20.73 -1.12
N TRP A 663 29.77 -21.30 0.08
CA TRP A 663 28.99 -20.69 1.17
C TRP A 663 29.50 -19.31 1.61
N SER A 664 30.79 -19.02 1.49
CA SER A 664 31.36 -17.71 1.84
C SER A 664 30.98 -16.57 0.87
N GLN A 665 30.27 -16.88 -0.22
CA GLN A 665 29.84 -15.91 -1.24
C GLN A 665 28.30 -15.91 -1.42
N ASP A 666 27.56 -16.74 -0.67
CA ASP A 666 26.10 -16.77 -0.75
C ASP A 666 25.47 -15.74 0.18
N ASN A 667 24.84 -14.72 -0.42
CA ASN A 667 24.23 -13.60 0.30
C ASN A 667 23.22 -14.06 1.36
N ALA A 668 22.34 -15.03 1.03
CA ALA A 668 21.29 -15.47 1.96
C ALA A 668 21.86 -16.15 3.22
N THR A 669 22.89 -16.98 3.05
CA THR A 669 23.57 -17.67 4.15
C THR A 669 24.37 -16.68 5.00
N LEU A 670 25.13 -15.78 4.37
CA LEU A 670 25.90 -14.75 5.07
C LEU A 670 24.99 -13.78 5.84
N GLU A 671 23.86 -13.38 5.26
CA GLU A 671 22.87 -12.53 5.91
C GLU A 671 22.31 -13.19 7.18
N ALA A 672 21.88 -14.45 7.08
CA ALA A 672 21.36 -15.20 8.23
C ALA A 672 22.44 -15.42 9.31
N MET A 673 23.69 -15.70 8.90
CA MET A 673 24.83 -15.88 9.81
C MET A 673 25.15 -14.59 10.58
N HIS A 674 25.32 -13.46 9.88
CA HIS A 674 25.66 -12.17 10.50
C HIS A 674 24.51 -11.65 11.37
N THR A 675 23.25 -11.87 10.96
CA THR A 675 22.08 -11.52 11.77
C THR A 675 22.01 -12.37 13.05
N CYS A 676 22.32 -13.67 12.96
CA CYS A 676 22.41 -14.55 14.12
C CYS A 676 23.50 -14.09 15.09
N ALA A 677 24.70 -13.81 14.58
CA ALA A 677 25.80 -13.26 15.37
C ALA A 677 25.44 -11.93 16.02
N GLN A 678 24.79 -11.03 15.28
CA GLN A 678 24.31 -9.75 15.81
C GLN A 678 23.32 -9.94 16.96
N LYS A 679 22.37 -10.86 16.82
CA LYS A 679 21.36 -11.11 17.84
C LYS A 679 21.93 -11.80 19.09
N SER A 680 22.98 -12.60 18.93
CA SER A 680 23.67 -13.23 20.06
C SER A 680 24.20 -12.22 21.08
N LEU A 681 24.60 -11.01 20.64
CA LEU A 681 25.18 -9.98 21.50
C LEU A 681 24.28 -9.56 22.65
N SER A 682 22.96 -9.53 22.46
CA SER A 682 22.00 -9.17 23.52
C SER A 682 21.79 -10.26 24.57
N SER A 683 22.24 -11.49 24.28
CA SER A 683 22.08 -12.66 25.17
C SER A 683 23.34 -12.97 25.99
N LEU A 684 24.43 -12.23 25.81
CA LEU A 684 25.70 -12.46 26.51
C LEU A 684 25.72 -11.73 27.85
N LEU A 685 26.21 -12.41 28.90
CA LEU A 685 26.41 -11.80 30.22
C LEU A 685 27.56 -10.78 30.22
N HIS A 686 28.65 -11.08 29.50
CA HIS A 686 29.83 -10.22 29.36
C HIS A 686 30.17 -9.98 27.89
N PRO A 687 29.36 -9.18 27.16
CA PRO A 687 29.53 -8.98 25.72
C PRO A 687 30.90 -8.40 25.34
N GLU A 688 31.53 -7.62 26.21
CA GLU A 688 32.86 -7.03 25.99
C GLU A 688 34.00 -8.06 25.96
N THR A 689 33.79 -9.26 26.48
CA THR A 689 34.77 -10.36 26.40
C THR A 689 34.31 -11.46 25.48
N ASP A 690 33.05 -11.85 25.58
CA ASP A 690 32.52 -13.04 24.92
C ASP A 690 32.29 -12.83 23.42
N ALA A 691 32.08 -11.58 22.95
CA ALA A 691 31.90 -11.29 21.53
C ALA A 691 33.22 -11.16 20.73
N ARG A 692 34.38 -11.18 21.40
CA ARG A 692 35.69 -11.00 20.73
C ARG A 692 35.95 -11.95 19.55
N PRO A 693 35.58 -13.26 19.60
CA PRO A 693 35.75 -14.17 18.46
C PRO A 693 34.99 -13.76 17.19
N LEU A 694 33.93 -12.95 17.32
CA LEU A 694 33.16 -12.48 16.16
C LEU A 694 33.94 -11.47 15.31
N LEU A 695 34.93 -10.77 15.88
CA LEU A 695 35.75 -9.79 15.15
C LEU A 695 36.59 -10.45 14.04
N SER A 696 37.18 -11.63 14.33
CA SER A 696 37.96 -12.38 13.34
C SER A 696 37.06 -12.99 12.25
N ILE A 697 35.87 -13.48 12.62
CA ILE A 697 34.88 -14.00 11.69
C ILE A 697 34.41 -12.89 10.75
N LEU A 698 34.06 -11.72 11.31
CA LEU A 698 33.64 -10.54 10.57
C LEU A 698 34.71 -10.10 9.56
N SER A 699 35.95 -9.96 10.01
CA SER A 699 37.06 -9.51 9.16
C SER A 699 37.34 -10.48 8.01
N THR A 700 37.32 -11.79 8.29
CA THR A 700 37.56 -12.84 7.29
C THR A 700 36.40 -12.92 6.30
N SER A 701 35.16 -12.90 6.78
CA SER A 701 33.95 -12.93 5.94
C SER A 701 33.91 -11.73 4.99
N TYR A 702 34.16 -10.52 5.49
CA TYR A 702 34.06 -9.30 4.67
C TYR A 702 35.17 -9.20 3.62
N LYS A 703 36.36 -9.75 3.90
CA LYS A 703 37.45 -9.88 2.92
C LYS A 703 37.07 -10.79 1.76
N ASN A 704 36.37 -11.89 2.05
CA ASN A 704 35.94 -12.85 1.04
C ASN A 704 34.78 -12.27 0.23
N TRP A 705 33.80 -11.66 0.91
CA TRP A 705 32.60 -11.10 0.28
C TRP A 705 32.02 -9.93 1.10
N PRO A 706 32.13 -8.68 0.60
CA PRO A 706 31.54 -7.50 1.26
C PRO A 706 30.01 -7.60 1.31
N HIS A 707 29.45 -7.64 2.53
CA HIS A 707 28.00 -7.87 2.73
C HIS A 707 27.38 -6.82 3.68
N PRO A 708 26.16 -6.31 3.42
CA PRO A 708 25.49 -5.31 4.27
C PRO A 708 25.31 -5.77 5.73
N ALA A 709 24.86 -7.01 5.95
CA ALA A 709 24.65 -7.57 7.29
C ALA A 709 25.94 -7.61 8.15
N ALA A 710 27.11 -7.76 7.51
CA ALA A 710 28.39 -7.71 8.20
C ALA A 710 28.68 -6.29 8.75
N LEU A 711 28.32 -5.24 8.00
CA LEU A 711 28.44 -3.85 8.46
C LEU A 711 27.44 -3.53 9.57
N ASN A 712 26.25 -4.13 9.54
CA ASN A 712 25.27 -4.01 10.63
C ASN A 712 25.77 -4.68 11.93
N LEU A 713 26.42 -5.84 11.81
CA LEU A 713 27.11 -6.47 12.93
C LEU A 713 28.25 -5.57 13.44
N LEU A 714 29.10 -5.05 12.55
CA LEU A 714 30.16 -4.10 12.90
C LEU A 714 29.61 -2.89 13.65
N ASN A 715 28.46 -2.36 13.24
CA ASN A 715 27.83 -1.22 13.91
C ASN A 715 27.51 -1.50 15.39
N GLN A 716 26.96 -2.69 15.69
CA GLN A 716 26.73 -3.10 17.09
C GLN A 716 28.05 -3.31 17.85
N LEU A 717 29.04 -3.94 17.22
CA LEU A 717 30.35 -4.16 17.83
C LEU A 717 31.08 -2.84 18.11
N VAL A 718 30.95 -1.83 17.25
CA VAL A 718 31.49 -0.47 17.49
C VAL A 718 30.81 0.19 18.69
N LEU A 719 29.52 -0.05 18.92
CA LEU A 719 28.84 0.48 20.11
C LEU A 719 29.29 -0.20 21.40
N LEU A 720 29.61 -1.50 21.33
CA LEU A 720 30.11 -2.29 22.46
C LEU A 720 31.58 -1.95 22.77
N PHE A 721 32.46 -2.04 21.76
CA PHE A 721 33.91 -1.90 21.90
C PHE A 721 34.45 -0.48 21.70
N GLY A 722 33.59 0.49 21.36
CA GLY A 722 34.03 1.85 21.01
C GLY A 722 34.74 2.62 22.13
N LYS A 723 34.63 2.16 23.38
CA LYS A 723 35.32 2.70 24.55
C LYS A 723 36.34 1.74 25.17
N ASP A 724 36.59 0.61 24.52
CA ASP A 724 37.52 -0.41 25.01
C ASP A 724 38.94 0.18 25.10
N PRO A 725 39.62 0.13 26.26
CA PRO A 725 40.99 0.61 26.41
C PRO A 725 41.97 -0.05 25.42
N ASP A 726 41.70 -1.29 25.01
CA ASP A 726 42.57 -2.05 24.12
C ASP A 726 42.42 -1.63 22.63
N SER A 727 41.45 -0.77 22.30
CA SER A 727 41.22 -0.24 20.94
C SER A 727 41.11 -1.32 19.84
N ILE A 728 40.55 -2.48 20.18
CA ILE A 728 40.56 -3.68 19.31
C ILE A 728 39.65 -3.53 18.08
N ILE A 729 38.57 -2.75 18.20
CA ILE A 729 37.59 -2.57 17.12
C ILE A 729 38.09 -1.66 16.00
N TRP A 730 39.04 -0.79 16.31
CA TRP A 730 39.52 0.24 15.41
C TRP A 730 40.16 -0.34 14.13
N PRO A 731 41.14 -1.27 14.23
CA PRO A 731 41.74 -1.90 13.05
C PRO A 731 40.73 -2.61 12.16
N VAL A 732 39.71 -3.26 12.76
CA VAL A 732 38.65 -3.95 12.03
C VAL A 732 37.81 -2.97 11.22
N PHE A 733 37.41 -1.85 11.83
CA PHE A 733 36.68 -0.79 11.10
C PHE A 733 37.52 -0.20 9.96
N ALA A 734 38.80 0.13 10.21
CA ALA A 734 39.68 0.71 9.20
C ALA A 734 39.88 -0.23 7.99
N GLU A 735 39.99 -1.53 8.24
CA GLU A 735 40.10 -2.56 7.20
C GLU A 735 38.81 -2.69 6.38
N LEU A 736 37.66 -2.85 7.04
CA LEU A 736 36.37 -2.98 6.36
C LEU A 736 36.05 -1.73 5.54
N SER A 737 36.25 -0.54 6.12
CA SER A 737 36.10 0.75 5.44
C SER A 737 36.99 0.86 4.21
N SER A 738 38.26 0.43 4.30
CA SER A 738 39.18 0.43 3.15
C SER A 738 38.68 -0.49 2.03
N ILE A 739 38.12 -1.66 2.36
CA ILE A 739 37.55 -2.60 1.38
C ILE A 739 36.33 -1.96 0.70
N THR A 740 35.41 -1.38 1.48
CA THR A 740 34.20 -0.74 0.94
C THR A 740 34.54 0.43 0.02
N LEU A 741 35.40 1.35 0.46
CA LEU A 741 35.83 2.52 -0.33
C LEU A 741 36.62 2.10 -1.58
N GLY A 742 37.44 1.05 -1.47
CA GLY A 742 38.14 0.45 -2.61
C GLY A 742 37.19 -0.10 -3.66
N GLY A 743 36.13 -0.82 -3.24
CA GLY A 743 35.08 -1.33 -4.11
C GLY A 743 34.33 -0.24 -4.86
N ILE A 744 33.96 0.85 -4.17
CA ILE A 744 33.29 2.01 -4.79
C ILE A 744 34.18 2.65 -5.85
N LYS A 745 35.46 2.88 -5.54
CA LYS A 745 36.43 3.47 -6.49
C LYS A 745 36.62 2.57 -7.72
N ALA A 746 36.68 1.26 -7.51
CA ALA A 746 36.77 0.29 -8.60
C ALA A 746 35.53 0.34 -9.50
N CYS A 747 34.33 0.35 -8.92
CA CYS A 747 33.07 0.48 -9.66
C CYS A 747 33.04 1.76 -10.51
N GLN A 748 33.36 2.91 -9.91
CA GLN A 748 33.43 4.19 -10.60
C GLN A 748 34.47 4.20 -11.74
N SER A 749 35.62 3.55 -11.56
CA SER A 749 36.67 3.50 -12.59
C SER A 749 36.24 2.77 -13.86
N VAL A 750 35.37 1.76 -13.72
CA VAL A 750 34.83 0.96 -14.84
C VAL A 750 33.52 1.55 -15.38
N HIS A 751 33.07 2.70 -14.86
CA HIS A 751 31.77 3.31 -15.19
C HIS A 751 30.60 2.36 -14.85
N GLY A 752 30.76 1.56 -13.79
CA GLY A 752 29.71 0.71 -13.26
C GLY A 752 28.61 1.52 -12.59
N ASP A 753 27.42 0.92 -12.47
CA ASP A 753 26.29 1.53 -11.78
C ASP A 753 26.47 1.38 -10.27
N LEU A 754 26.45 2.51 -9.55
CA LEU A 754 26.52 2.50 -8.08
C LEU A 754 25.21 2.03 -7.45
N SER A 755 24.11 2.02 -8.20
CA SER A 755 22.81 1.52 -7.76
C SER A 755 22.87 0.03 -7.40
N ASP A 756 23.74 -0.74 -8.07
CA ASP A 756 24.01 -2.16 -7.75
C ASP A 756 24.62 -2.38 -6.35
N TRP A 757 25.18 -1.33 -5.75
CA TRP A 757 25.81 -1.35 -4.43
C TRP A 757 24.98 -0.63 -3.36
N SER A 758 23.74 -0.23 -3.68
CA SER A 758 22.87 0.61 -2.85
C SER A 758 22.67 0.07 -1.42
N ASP A 759 22.41 -1.23 -1.25
CA ASP A 759 22.23 -1.88 0.06
C ASP A 759 23.51 -1.85 0.91
N LEU A 760 24.67 -2.10 0.28
CA LEU A 760 25.96 -2.06 0.96
C LEU A 760 26.31 -0.62 1.37
N MET A 761 26.04 0.34 0.49
CA MET A 761 26.24 1.76 0.77
C MET A 761 25.32 2.25 1.88
N GLU A 762 24.06 1.83 1.90
CA GLU A 762 23.12 2.17 2.95
C GLU A 762 23.62 1.68 4.33
N ALA A 763 24.03 0.41 4.43
CA ALA A 763 24.59 -0.14 5.67
C ALA A 763 25.90 0.56 6.09
N TYR A 764 26.79 0.85 5.13
CA TYR A 764 28.06 1.54 5.38
C TYR A 764 27.86 2.98 5.86
N LEU A 765 27.01 3.75 5.19
CA LEU A 765 26.69 5.13 5.56
C LEU A 765 25.95 5.16 6.91
N GLY A 766 25.08 4.19 7.18
CA GLY A 766 24.46 4.00 8.48
C GLY A 766 25.47 3.76 9.61
N LEU A 767 26.47 2.90 9.37
CA LEU A 767 27.60 2.68 10.28
C LEU A 767 28.38 3.98 10.53
N LEU A 768 28.76 4.70 9.47
CA LEU A 768 29.50 5.96 9.59
C LEU A 768 28.70 7.02 10.36
N ALA A 769 27.39 7.12 10.13
CA ALA A 769 26.50 8.02 10.86
C ALA A 769 26.49 7.70 12.36
N GLN A 770 26.41 6.42 12.72
CA GLN A 770 26.42 5.99 14.12
C GLN A 770 27.77 6.25 14.79
N ILE A 771 28.88 6.02 14.09
CA ILE A 771 30.22 6.38 14.57
C ILE A 771 30.30 7.89 14.83
N CYS A 772 29.87 8.72 13.87
CA CYS A 772 29.82 10.17 14.05
C CYS A 772 29.01 10.57 15.29
N LYS A 773 27.90 9.87 15.58
CA LYS A 773 27.00 10.19 16.69
C LYS A 773 27.55 9.80 18.06
N LYS A 774 28.17 8.62 18.16
CA LYS A 774 28.49 7.99 19.46
C LYS A 774 30.00 7.95 19.75
N ASN A 775 30.83 7.71 18.74
CA ASN A 775 32.27 7.47 18.87
C ASN A 775 33.08 8.32 17.88
N GLY A 776 32.81 9.62 17.80
CA GLY A 776 33.41 10.50 16.79
C GLY A 776 34.94 10.60 16.84
N GLU A 777 35.57 10.29 17.97
CA GLU A 777 37.03 10.22 18.11
C GLU A 777 37.64 9.07 17.29
N MET A 778 36.87 8.01 17.04
CA MET A 778 37.30 6.87 16.23
C MET A 778 37.60 7.30 14.79
N LEU A 779 36.85 8.26 14.23
CA LEU A 779 37.12 8.74 12.86
C LEU A 779 38.48 9.42 12.73
N LEU A 780 38.96 10.10 13.78
CA LEU A 780 40.25 10.77 13.77
C LEU A 780 41.42 9.79 13.64
N GLN A 781 41.22 8.53 14.02
CA GLN A 781 42.22 7.48 13.85
C GLN A 781 42.39 7.09 12.35
N VAL A 782 41.40 7.34 11.47
CA VAL A 782 41.42 7.11 9.98
C VAL A 782 41.28 8.45 9.27
N SER A 783 42.02 9.45 9.74
CA SER A 783 42.02 10.77 9.13
C SER A 783 42.29 10.75 7.61
N ASP A 784 43.00 9.73 7.12
CA ASP A 784 43.28 9.49 5.70
C ASP A 784 42.05 9.05 4.89
N GLN A 785 41.09 8.34 5.49
CA GLN A 785 39.89 7.82 4.79
C GLN A 785 38.70 8.80 4.81
N ILE A 786 38.66 9.75 5.75
CA ILE A 786 37.55 10.71 5.92
C ILE A 786 37.16 11.44 4.61
N PRO A 787 38.10 11.96 3.79
CA PRO A 787 37.74 12.63 2.54
C PRO A 787 36.95 11.73 1.58
N ASP A 788 37.34 10.45 1.48
CA ASP A 788 36.68 9.48 0.61
C ASP A 788 35.32 9.05 1.17
N MET A 789 35.18 8.94 2.50
CA MET A 789 33.90 8.72 3.17
C MET A 789 32.89 9.85 2.86
N LEU A 790 33.32 11.11 2.99
CA LEU A 790 32.48 12.27 2.70
C LEU A 790 32.05 12.32 1.22
N ARG A 791 32.96 12.02 0.29
CA ARG A 791 32.65 11.93 -1.14
C ARG A 791 31.68 10.79 -1.47
N CYS A 792 31.85 9.63 -0.82
CA CYS A 792 30.90 8.53 -0.92
C CYS A 792 29.48 9.00 -0.52
N GLY A 793 29.34 9.65 0.63
CA GLY A 793 28.05 10.23 1.05
C GLY A 793 27.46 11.21 0.04
N ILE A 794 28.28 12.07 -0.58
CA ILE A 794 27.82 13.03 -1.60
C ILE A 794 27.33 12.32 -2.86
N THR A 795 28.07 11.30 -3.32
CA THR A 795 27.68 10.53 -4.52
C THR A 795 26.37 9.78 -4.27
N CYS A 796 26.19 9.21 -3.08
CA CYS A 796 24.96 8.52 -2.70
C CYS A 796 23.73 9.44 -2.57
N LEU A 797 23.88 10.76 -2.44
CA LEU A 797 22.76 11.70 -2.51
C LEU A 797 22.16 11.86 -3.92
N LEU A 798 22.91 11.46 -4.96
CA LEU A 798 22.45 11.49 -6.35
C LEU A 798 21.69 10.23 -6.76
N LEU A 799 21.77 9.17 -5.95
CA LEU A 799 21.15 7.88 -6.23
C LEU A 799 19.60 7.96 -6.13
N PRO A 800 18.87 7.24 -6.97
CA PRO A 800 17.41 7.21 -6.93
C PRO A 800 16.86 6.46 -5.69
N GLU A 801 17.63 5.56 -5.09
CA GLU A 801 17.24 4.75 -3.93
C GLU A 801 17.04 5.62 -2.68
N VAL A 802 15.80 5.65 -2.18
CA VAL A 802 15.40 6.48 -1.03
C VAL A 802 16.19 6.13 0.24
N GLY A 803 16.41 4.83 0.49
CA GLY A 803 17.10 4.33 1.68
C GLY A 803 18.56 4.78 1.71
N THR A 804 19.30 4.54 0.62
CA THR A 804 20.69 4.98 0.47
C THR A 804 20.85 6.50 0.56
N ALA A 805 19.96 7.28 -0.07
CA ALA A 805 19.99 8.74 0.01
C ALA A 805 19.70 9.26 1.44
N LYS A 806 18.79 8.61 2.18
CA LYS A 806 18.54 8.92 3.60
C LYS A 806 19.73 8.58 4.48
N ALA A 807 20.36 7.43 4.29
CA ALA A 807 21.57 7.04 5.03
C ALA A 807 22.73 8.00 4.75
N ALA A 808 22.91 8.41 3.49
CA ALA A 808 23.88 9.42 3.08
C ALA A 808 23.63 10.76 3.78
N ALA A 809 22.39 11.24 3.77
CA ALA A 809 22.01 12.49 4.44
C ALA A 809 22.22 12.43 5.95
N CYS A 810 21.88 11.31 6.59
CA CYS A 810 22.09 11.09 8.01
C CYS A 810 23.58 11.14 8.37
N PHE A 811 24.42 10.43 7.63
CA PHE A 811 25.88 10.45 7.79
C PHE A 811 26.45 11.85 7.62
N LEU A 812 26.17 12.53 6.49
CA LEU A 812 26.69 13.86 6.21
C LEU A 812 26.24 14.86 7.27
N THR A 813 24.97 14.82 7.69
CA THR A 813 24.44 15.65 8.77
C THR A 813 25.22 15.45 10.06
N HIS A 814 25.45 14.21 10.48
CA HIS A 814 26.18 13.90 11.71
C HIS A 814 27.66 14.26 11.60
N ALA A 815 28.30 14.06 10.44
CA ALA A 815 29.65 14.51 10.18
C ALA A 815 29.77 16.05 10.30
N ILE A 816 28.83 16.79 9.70
CA ILE A 816 28.76 18.26 9.80
C ILE A 816 28.59 18.73 11.25
N MET A 817 27.74 18.03 12.02
CA MET A 817 27.51 18.32 13.44
C MET A 817 28.74 18.11 14.33
N GLN A 818 29.75 17.35 13.88
CA GLN A 818 31.03 17.20 14.60
C GLN A 818 31.97 18.41 14.45
N THR A 819 31.58 19.46 13.72
CA THR A 819 32.33 20.73 13.65
C THR A 819 32.43 21.37 15.06
N PRO A 820 33.65 21.71 15.56
CA PRO A 820 34.88 22.00 14.81
C PRO A 820 35.83 20.82 14.54
N ARG A 821 35.60 19.61 15.08
CA ARG A 821 36.56 18.48 14.99
C ARG A 821 36.84 18.03 13.55
N LEU A 822 35.81 18.00 12.70
CA LEU A 822 35.92 17.62 11.29
C LEU A 822 35.95 18.82 10.33
N GLN A 823 36.13 20.04 10.84
CA GLN A 823 36.04 21.27 10.05
C GLN A 823 37.01 21.29 8.87
N ASP A 824 38.23 20.79 9.06
CA ASP A 824 39.28 20.76 8.04
C ASP A 824 38.94 19.83 6.86
N PHE A 825 38.09 18.82 7.10
CA PHE A 825 37.60 17.90 6.07
C PHE A 825 36.30 18.38 5.41
N ILE A 826 35.42 19.06 6.16
CA ILE A 826 34.14 19.57 5.65
C ILE A 826 34.36 20.78 4.75
N ARG A 827 35.28 21.70 5.11
CA ARG A 827 35.47 22.95 4.38
C ARG A 827 35.86 22.75 2.90
N PRO A 828 36.77 21.84 2.53
CA PRO A 828 37.10 21.58 1.12
C PRO A 828 35.94 21.02 0.30
N ILE A 829 35.04 20.27 0.94
CA ILE A 829 33.98 19.50 0.27
C ILE A 829 32.62 20.22 0.32
N GLY A 830 32.42 21.17 1.24
CA GLY A 830 31.14 21.84 1.46
C GLY A 830 30.56 22.50 0.20
N ARG A 831 31.41 23.06 -0.67
CA ARG A 831 30.99 23.61 -1.96
C ARG A 831 30.43 22.52 -2.90
N GLU A 832 31.11 21.39 -3.01
CA GLU A 832 30.70 20.25 -3.84
C GLU A 832 29.35 19.70 -3.37
N LEU A 833 29.18 19.56 -2.05
CA LEU A 833 27.94 19.08 -1.44
C LEU A 833 26.75 20.01 -1.74
N VAL A 834 26.91 21.33 -1.58
CA VAL A 834 25.84 22.29 -1.91
C VAL A 834 25.49 22.24 -3.39
N PHE A 835 26.51 22.13 -4.26
CA PHE A 835 26.29 22.02 -5.70
C PHE A 835 25.49 20.75 -6.06
N VAL A 836 25.84 19.60 -5.48
CA VAL A 836 25.10 18.34 -5.67
C VAL A 836 23.64 18.45 -5.20
N ILE A 837 23.41 19.02 -4.01
CA ILE A 837 22.04 19.26 -3.50
C ILE A 837 21.22 20.09 -4.49
N LEU A 838 21.80 21.15 -5.07
CA LEU A 838 21.09 21.98 -6.05
C LEU A 838 20.80 21.26 -7.37
N ARG A 839 21.66 20.33 -7.81
CA ARG A 839 21.38 19.46 -8.96
C ARG A 839 20.20 18.52 -8.70
N CYS A 840 20.14 17.90 -7.52
CA CYS A 840 19.01 17.07 -7.10
C CYS A 840 17.69 17.86 -7.10
N VAL A 841 17.71 19.08 -6.55
CA VAL A 841 16.56 20.01 -6.56
C VAL A 841 16.22 20.43 -7.99
N GLY A 842 17.22 20.63 -8.85
CA GLY A 842 17.08 21.01 -10.26
C GLY A 842 16.38 19.96 -11.12
N GLY A 843 16.45 18.67 -10.78
CA GLY A 843 15.72 17.63 -11.50
C GLY A 843 16.27 16.22 -11.44
N GLU A 844 17.49 16.01 -10.92
CA GLU A 844 18.18 14.72 -10.98
C GLU A 844 17.56 13.64 -10.08
N VAL A 845 16.83 14.05 -9.05
CA VAL A 845 16.13 13.15 -8.13
C VAL A 845 14.62 13.43 -8.18
N PRO A 846 13.71 12.46 -8.01
CA PRO A 846 12.27 12.72 -7.95
C PRO A 846 11.91 13.80 -6.90
N ARG A 847 10.92 14.67 -7.21
CA ARG A 847 10.52 15.79 -6.32
C ARG A 847 10.13 15.36 -4.90
N ASN A 848 9.58 14.14 -4.78
CA ASN A 848 9.15 13.61 -3.51
C ASN A 848 10.33 13.17 -2.61
N ASN A 849 11.54 13.06 -3.18
CA ASN A 849 12.74 12.56 -2.51
C ASN A 849 13.75 13.65 -2.11
N LEU A 850 13.30 14.90 -1.92
CA LEU A 850 14.16 16.03 -1.52
C LEU A 850 14.32 16.21 0.01
N GLU A 851 13.67 15.36 0.81
CA GLU A 851 13.75 15.40 2.27
C GLU A 851 15.17 15.18 2.80
N PRO A 852 15.95 14.19 2.31
CA PRO A 852 17.35 13.98 2.75
C PRO A 852 18.23 15.21 2.46
N HIS A 853 18.06 15.85 1.30
CA HIS A 853 18.82 17.04 0.92
C HIS A 853 18.50 18.25 1.79
N ALA A 854 17.24 18.41 2.19
CA ALA A 854 16.83 19.45 3.14
C ALA A 854 17.53 19.30 4.50
N GLU A 855 17.67 18.06 4.99
CA GLU A 855 18.32 17.78 6.27
C GLU A 855 19.81 18.15 6.29
N VAL A 856 20.53 17.79 5.22
CA VAL A 856 21.95 18.15 5.07
C VAL A 856 22.13 19.66 4.96
N LEU A 857 21.29 20.32 4.15
CA LEU A 857 21.35 21.77 3.94
C LEU A 857 21.05 22.56 5.22
N LEU A 858 20.11 22.07 6.04
CA LEU A 858 19.81 22.64 7.36
C LEU A 858 21.03 22.57 8.29
N SER A 859 21.70 21.41 8.29
CA SER A 859 22.88 21.15 9.12
C SER A 859 24.07 22.02 8.71
N LEU A 860 24.30 22.20 7.41
CA LEU A 860 25.28 23.15 6.87
C LEU A 860 24.95 24.59 7.27
N ASN A 861 23.70 25.03 7.16
CA ASN A 861 23.33 26.40 7.54
C ASN A 861 23.47 26.64 9.05
N LYS A 862 23.31 25.60 9.88
CA LYS A 862 23.48 25.67 11.33
C LYS A 862 24.96 25.73 11.75
N MET A 863 25.80 24.86 11.21
CA MET A 863 27.20 24.69 11.67
C MET A 863 28.22 25.49 10.85
N CYS A 864 27.95 25.69 9.56
CA CYS A 864 28.87 26.29 8.58
C CYS A 864 28.33 27.63 8.02
N ALA A 865 27.58 28.39 8.84
CA ALA A 865 26.90 29.61 8.42
C ALA A 865 27.83 30.66 7.76
N ALA A 866 29.11 30.70 8.15
CA ALA A 866 30.10 31.62 7.61
C ALA A 866 30.41 31.39 6.12
N TRP A 867 30.33 30.15 5.64
CA TRP A 867 30.64 29.78 4.25
C TRP A 867 29.40 29.49 3.39
N MET A 868 28.26 29.22 4.02
CA MET A 868 27.01 28.84 3.34
C MET A 868 26.56 29.85 2.28
N LEU A 869 26.68 31.15 2.55
CA LEU A 869 26.32 32.21 1.61
C LEU A 869 27.18 32.15 0.33
N GLU A 870 28.48 31.95 0.50
CA GLU A 870 29.43 31.82 -0.61
C GLU A 870 29.14 30.57 -1.44
N TRP A 871 28.94 29.42 -0.78
CA TRP A 871 28.65 28.16 -1.44
C TRP A 871 27.34 28.17 -2.24
N LEU A 872 26.27 28.80 -1.71
CA LEU A 872 24.99 28.94 -2.43
C LEU A 872 25.13 29.83 -3.66
N ARG A 873 25.73 31.01 -3.49
CA ARG A 873 25.89 31.98 -4.58
C ARG A 873 26.65 31.37 -5.75
N VAL A 874 27.82 30.80 -5.47
CA VAL A 874 28.68 30.20 -6.49
C VAL A 874 28.00 29.01 -7.18
N SER A 875 27.22 28.21 -6.45
CA SER A 875 26.53 27.06 -7.03
C SER A 875 25.31 27.45 -7.87
N LEU A 876 24.58 28.51 -7.50
CA LEU A 876 23.42 29.02 -8.27
C LEU A 876 23.81 29.79 -9.54
N GLU A 877 25.01 30.39 -9.55
CA GLU A 877 25.60 31.10 -10.70
C GLU A 877 26.31 30.15 -11.68
N SER A 878 26.52 28.89 -11.32
CA SER A 878 27.17 27.91 -12.18
C SER A 878 26.35 27.57 -13.43
N GLN A 879 27.02 27.34 -14.57
CA GLN A 879 26.36 26.97 -15.85
C GLN A 879 25.61 25.63 -15.79
N SER A 880 26.01 24.75 -14.87
CA SER A 880 25.38 23.46 -14.57
C SER A 880 24.39 23.53 -13.40
N GLY A 881 24.03 24.74 -12.95
CA GLY A 881 23.08 24.97 -11.87
C GLY A 881 21.60 24.85 -12.30
N PRO A 882 20.66 24.89 -11.34
CA PRO A 882 19.23 24.74 -11.61
C PRO A 882 18.67 25.83 -12.55
N ALA A 883 17.87 25.40 -13.53
CA ALA A 883 17.26 26.26 -14.56
C ALA A 883 16.08 27.09 -14.02
N ALA A 884 16.37 28.16 -13.27
CA ALA A 884 15.38 29.09 -12.70
C ALA A 884 15.67 30.55 -13.07
N SER A 885 14.69 31.46 -12.91
CA SER A 885 14.92 32.90 -13.11
C SER A 885 15.81 33.48 -12.00
N ASP A 886 16.51 34.58 -12.27
CA ASP A 886 17.38 35.22 -11.26
C ASP A 886 16.58 35.68 -10.02
N VAL A 887 15.33 36.10 -10.22
CA VAL A 887 14.42 36.46 -9.13
C VAL A 887 14.08 35.26 -8.26
N ASP A 888 13.81 34.11 -8.88
CA ASP A 888 13.51 32.86 -8.16
C ASP A 888 14.73 32.34 -7.40
N LYS A 889 15.92 32.44 -7.98
CA LYS A 889 17.20 32.07 -7.35
C LYS A 889 17.47 32.93 -6.10
N GLU A 890 17.24 34.23 -6.17
CA GLU A 890 17.39 35.15 -5.03
C GLU A 890 16.38 34.88 -3.90
N ILE A 891 15.11 34.63 -4.24
CA ILE A 891 14.08 34.27 -3.25
C ILE A 891 14.45 32.95 -2.56
N PHE A 892 14.87 31.95 -3.34
CA PHE A 892 15.30 30.66 -2.81
C PHE A 892 16.49 30.79 -1.85
N MET A 893 17.55 31.51 -2.27
CA MET A 893 18.73 31.75 -1.44
C MET A 893 18.36 32.42 -0.11
N ARG A 894 17.48 33.43 -0.13
CA ARG A 894 16.99 34.10 1.08
C ARG A 894 16.23 33.16 2.01
N ASN A 895 15.37 32.31 1.45
CA ASN A 895 14.57 31.36 2.23
C ASN A 895 15.46 30.29 2.90
N VAL A 896 16.44 29.75 2.17
CA VAL A 896 17.40 28.77 2.69
C VAL A 896 18.24 29.37 3.82
N LEU A 897 18.83 30.56 3.61
CA LEU A 897 19.71 31.18 4.60
C LEU A 897 18.97 31.57 5.90
N ARG A 898 17.68 31.94 5.79
CA ARG A 898 16.84 32.29 6.93
C ARG A 898 16.45 31.09 7.79
N GLU A 899 16.28 29.92 7.19
CA GLU A 899 15.76 28.74 7.88
C GLU A 899 16.91 27.90 8.47
N ARG A 900 16.99 27.89 9.82
CA ARG A 900 18.02 27.16 10.59
C ARG A 900 17.44 26.14 11.58
N THR A 901 16.12 26.04 11.65
CA THR A 901 15.43 25.27 12.69
C THR A 901 14.43 24.27 12.13
N SER A 902 13.68 24.63 11.08
CA SER A 902 12.58 23.81 10.57
C SER A 902 12.99 23.06 9.31
N ARG A 903 13.16 21.75 9.45
CA ARG A 903 13.36 20.82 8.32
C ARG A 903 12.19 20.87 7.33
N ARG A 904 10.94 20.94 7.83
CA ARG A 904 9.73 20.98 6.99
C ARG A 904 9.68 22.20 6.09
N ARG A 905 9.93 23.40 6.64
CA ARG A 905 9.92 24.64 5.83
C ARG A 905 11.01 24.64 4.76
N LEU A 906 12.18 24.10 5.09
CA LEU A 906 13.26 23.99 4.12
C LEU A 906 12.92 22.99 3.00
N TYR A 907 12.32 21.85 3.35
CA TYR A 907 11.78 20.89 2.39
C TYR A 907 10.72 21.51 1.47
N ASP A 908 9.75 22.24 2.02
CA ASP A 908 8.72 22.95 1.24
C ASP A 908 9.37 23.97 0.28
N ALA A 909 10.37 24.73 0.75
CA ALA A 909 11.12 25.66 -0.09
C ALA A 909 11.91 24.97 -1.22
N LEU A 910 12.51 23.79 -0.97
CA LEU A 910 13.17 22.99 -2.01
C LEU A 910 12.14 22.48 -3.03
N LYS A 911 10.97 22.02 -2.58
CA LYS A 911 9.90 21.51 -3.45
C LYS A 911 9.35 22.61 -4.36
N ASP A 912 9.08 23.79 -3.81
CA ASP A 912 8.63 24.96 -4.56
C ASP A 912 9.67 25.40 -5.61
N PHE A 913 10.95 25.41 -5.23
CA PHE A 913 12.02 25.75 -6.16
C PHE A 913 12.22 24.68 -7.24
N SER A 914 12.15 23.39 -6.89
CA SER A 914 12.19 22.28 -7.86
C SER A 914 11.03 22.35 -8.85
N LEU A 915 9.86 22.82 -8.42
CA LEU A 915 8.71 23.02 -9.30
C LEU A 915 9.03 24.02 -10.41
N LYS A 916 9.62 25.15 -10.04
CA LYS A 916 10.05 26.20 -10.97
C LYS A 916 11.19 25.75 -11.89
N CYS A 917 12.14 24.97 -11.37
CA CYS A 917 13.28 24.49 -12.17
C CYS A 917 12.85 23.57 -13.31
N ARG A 918 11.94 22.63 -13.07
CA ARG A 918 11.51 21.66 -14.11
C ARG A 918 10.46 22.19 -15.08
N GLN A 919 9.84 23.34 -14.79
CA GLN A 919 8.91 23.99 -15.72
C GLN A 919 9.59 24.46 -17.00
N LYS A 920 10.89 24.78 -16.95
CA LYS A 920 11.67 25.17 -18.14
C LYS A 920 12.25 23.97 -18.90
N THR A 921 12.51 22.85 -18.23
CA THR A 921 13.15 21.67 -18.84
C THR A 921 12.23 20.85 -19.72
N ILE A 922 10.91 21.07 -19.68
CA ILE A 922 9.94 20.47 -20.61
C ILE A 922 9.96 21.18 -21.99
N GLY A 923 10.76 22.24 -22.12
CA GLY A 923 10.98 22.99 -23.36
C GLY A 923 12.23 22.63 -24.16
N LEU A 924 12.81 21.44 -23.97
CA LEU A 924 13.90 20.90 -24.80
C LEU A 924 13.64 19.46 -25.21
#